data_AF-A0A158PB65-F1
#
_entry.id   AF-A0A158PB65-F1
#
_cell.length_a   1.000
_cell.length_b   1.000
_cell.length_c   1.000
_cell.angle_alpha   90.00
_cell.angle_beta   90.00
_cell.angle_gamma   90.00
#
_symmetry.space_group_name_H-M   'P 1'
#
loop_
_entity.id
_entity.type
_entity.pdbx_description
1 polymer ?
#
loop_
_entity_poly.entity_id
_entity_poly.type
_entity_poly.pdbx_seq_one_letter_code
_entity_poly.pdbx_strand_id
1 'polypeptide(L)'
;MWIEVRRACETVQNFEDLESSTACSDLIKEIEKFKWRIQNILRNQGKSASDRAKLKADSEVVIDGVKVPVSQALCNEAFVISDIFNLNEMEALELVLSGESQKIHFDCLSRGLIAVVCYYDMHRLLAVILRMVLEWEKDSMSDVLRSFIEQNFVQRAVFQQLLQLQATFNVITEFHMLSQPNVCGLGGPRHQTLLRNVIEEIRENCAESLYSLCEWGSEHANEFLADIYPILKSVPLAEKFSAHHLSAWMCLMKLTSSNVLSQTNSVAVVLTNLVKEIRNETLWSDQSVCGTVQLQCAVSLRALAVSPADHLSITNVEVDVDKVVDRAIRNMAMLFIRHGIVGADSFKLCATHVRVVDTLLKQLIALFPAKLMEIERNSEDELTWVDEMSEKGQQATPALYYENFLRCIPDLYRVVDDPEASAAVKTCVMELSTSYSSSGSLELCRFMERARLPHHVVHAVAYLDFLCSVCLTQQVSSFIFDIFARVPPNDDGCIGWDHVMSALRSYERLFRERSGVVSMFGHSLPTQQQSKADIPPRELIGLITWVNLARTVVDLDDEAAEVFLEERQWAVLDAALGVVSAPVPLLLKGALLRLVAALAKKESSALRIWNALNAHRLCTFAENGTLLGLQRELDERECVEEMFDTSLGFVSILRSLLSHPYIAVPDFAAPYLQYLTKSIVSQMASRSYKDIEQFYELEEISLSALLFLLKQSYVNSRAVLCKEPHVALLAQILNDTPVYRAICSVLIEDVNIQDQTARSYRRTSAPALPAIHLLSGPFEIKLTIAVSRYAVLRASIRASDSDMMLAPLHALLLSPLQPSGLNILDIVLLYIEEADDLPCHALYAARILRELCAIRPSLQSHMVELLRARKMVARNARAIRSVLNPSSIRYTVSDMVALDSVETDPAKNNLCFLLFGFKTTTDGSGQLYDVESQPTGFHQVLSILEQFVAAQNPLQLPFSALIEPSFRLLDDSEGPARLSVTRMISGSILHLTALEISSLLKTGHFNKPQEMYSALLEASEAVTCHQEELEAGVDNLLFSLLRHGRIELSEEIAYPRLVHFNAHRLHMLFDTCKTTTVFNIAQYDIEYLHVLLVREIVSTQAEDTTTVTREMEAVLTYGTDVNSQLLQRGASEQLVSGCTALLNVMALFAPVPFFSIASQLDMLTDAAFLLVEYVSGCGADEQVAVCTTLMRLCKAICRLASQRYSEVRLV
;
A
#
# COMPACT_ATOMS: atom_id res chain seq x y z
N MET A 1 -5.74 -15.23 -28.90
CA MET A 1 -6.03 -15.89 -27.60
C MET A 1 -5.88 -14.98 -26.37
N TRP A 2 -4.71 -14.77 -25.74
CA TRP A 2 -4.64 -14.04 -24.44
C TRP A 2 -5.06 -12.56 -24.59
N ILE A 3 -4.55 -11.88 -25.61
CA ILE A 3 -4.84 -10.46 -25.88
C ILE A 3 -6.34 -10.24 -26.16
N GLU A 4 -6.96 -11.14 -26.90
CA GLU A 4 -8.38 -11.02 -27.27
C GLU A 4 -9.30 -11.26 -26.07
N VAL A 5 -8.99 -12.25 -25.22
CA VAL A 5 -9.75 -12.47 -23.97
C VAL A 5 -9.59 -11.30 -23.03
N ARG A 6 -8.39 -10.71 -22.95
CA ARG A 6 -8.15 -9.48 -22.18
C ARG A 6 -9.01 -8.32 -22.68
N ARG A 7 -9.05 -8.09 -23.99
CA ARG A 7 -9.92 -7.06 -24.58
C ARG A 7 -11.39 -7.32 -24.30
N ALA A 8 -11.85 -8.58 -24.42
CA ALA A 8 -13.23 -8.94 -24.11
C ALA A 8 -13.56 -8.71 -22.63
N CYS A 9 -12.64 -9.02 -21.73
CA CYS A 9 -12.78 -8.75 -20.30
C CYS A 9 -12.87 -7.24 -20.02
N GLU A 10 -12.00 -6.43 -20.63
CA GLU A 10 -12.04 -4.97 -20.52
C GLU A 10 -13.38 -4.40 -21.05
N THR A 11 -13.91 -4.93 -22.15
CA THR A 11 -15.23 -4.55 -22.67
C THR A 11 -16.35 -4.87 -21.69
N VAL A 12 -16.34 -6.06 -21.07
CA VAL A 12 -17.36 -6.46 -20.08
C VAL A 12 -17.23 -5.63 -18.80
N GLN A 13 -16.01 -5.32 -18.38
CA GLN A 13 -15.74 -4.51 -17.19
C GLN A 13 -16.23 -3.08 -17.30
N ASN A 14 -16.12 -2.49 -18.49
CA ASN A 14 -16.50 -1.10 -18.75
C ASN A 14 -17.94 -0.97 -19.30
N PHE A 15 -18.73 -2.05 -19.29
CA PHE A 15 -20.09 -2.02 -19.84
C PHE A 15 -21.11 -1.54 -18.79
N GLU A 16 -21.73 -0.39 -19.03
CA GLU A 16 -22.71 0.22 -18.11
C GLU A 16 -24.16 0.16 -18.66
N ASP A 17 -24.35 0.05 -19.98
CA ASP A 17 -25.66 0.18 -20.66
C ASP A 17 -26.52 -1.11 -20.65
N LEU A 18 -26.82 -1.65 -19.47
CA LEU A 18 -27.56 -2.92 -19.29
C LEU A 18 -29.01 -2.90 -19.81
N GLU A 19 -29.64 -1.73 -19.90
CA GLU A 19 -31.03 -1.56 -20.36
C GLU A 19 -31.15 -1.48 -21.90
N SER A 20 -30.07 -1.06 -22.59
CA SER A 20 -30.09 -0.81 -24.03
C SER A 20 -30.01 -2.11 -24.83
N SER A 21 -31.10 -2.48 -25.50
CA SER A 21 -31.16 -3.73 -26.29
C SER A 21 -30.13 -3.78 -27.42
N THR A 22 -29.79 -2.65 -28.06
CA THR A 22 -28.78 -2.59 -29.12
C THR A 22 -27.37 -2.78 -28.56
N ALA A 23 -27.03 -2.08 -27.47
CA ALA A 23 -25.72 -2.21 -26.81
C ALA A 23 -25.53 -3.62 -26.25
N CYS A 24 -26.57 -4.18 -25.62
CA CYS A 24 -26.59 -5.57 -25.15
C CYS A 24 -26.37 -6.56 -26.30
N SER A 25 -26.96 -6.31 -27.48
CA SER A 25 -26.78 -7.21 -28.64
C SER A 25 -25.35 -7.21 -29.16
N ASP A 26 -24.66 -6.07 -29.13
CA ASP A 26 -23.26 -5.98 -29.55
C ASP A 26 -22.33 -6.61 -28.50
N LEU A 27 -22.61 -6.42 -27.22
CA LEU A 27 -21.92 -7.12 -26.14
C LEU A 27 -22.08 -8.65 -26.25
N ILE A 28 -23.29 -9.13 -26.54
CA ILE A 28 -23.54 -10.57 -26.74
C ILE A 28 -22.64 -11.12 -27.86
N LYS A 29 -22.51 -10.41 -28.99
CA LYS A 29 -21.62 -10.85 -30.09
C LYS A 29 -20.17 -10.97 -29.66
N GLU A 30 -19.69 -10.11 -28.76
CA GLU A 30 -18.33 -10.19 -28.22
C GLU A 30 -18.17 -11.38 -27.27
N ILE A 31 -19.10 -11.58 -26.33
CA ILE A 31 -19.08 -12.71 -25.37
C ILE A 31 -19.24 -14.05 -26.09
N GLU A 32 -20.08 -14.10 -27.14
CA GLU A 32 -20.41 -15.33 -27.87
C GLU A 32 -19.18 -15.98 -28.52
N LYS A 33 -18.18 -15.18 -28.93
CA LYS A 33 -16.89 -15.68 -29.45
C LYS A 33 -16.17 -16.61 -28.46
N PHE A 34 -16.31 -16.33 -27.16
CA PHE A 34 -15.62 -17.06 -26.09
C PHE A 34 -16.55 -17.97 -25.28
N LYS A 35 -17.84 -18.04 -25.63
CA LYS A 35 -18.89 -18.77 -24.90
C LYS A 35 -18.46 -20.18 -24.45
N TRP A 36 -17.91 -21.00 -25.36
CA TRP A 36 -17.51 -22.37 -25.01
C TRP A 36 -16.40 -22.39 -23.94
N ARG A 37 -15.43 -21.48 -24.02
CA ARG A 37 -14.32 -21.37 -23.06
C ARG A 37 -14.79 -20.83 -21.70
N ILE A 38 -15.74 -19.89 -21.70
CA ILE A 38 -16.39 -19.40 -20.48
C ILE A 38 -17.18 -20.52 -19.78
N GLN A 39 -17.90 -21.34 -20.54
CA GLN A 39 -18.60 -22.53 -19.99
C GLN A 39 -17.63 -23.62 -19.51
N ASN A 40 -16.41 -23.67 -20.04
CA ASN A 40 -15.44 -24.73 -19.79
C ASN A 40 -14.10 -24.20 -19.26
N ILE A 41 -14.12 -23.40 -18.20
CA ILE A 41 -12.91 -22.84 -17.57
C ILE A 41 -11.89 -23.96 -17.27
N LEU A 42 -10.61 -23.69 -17.57
CA LEU A 42 -9.46 -24.60 -17.49
C LEU A 42 -9.51 -25.83 -18.41
N ARG A 43 -10.44 -25.89 -19.37
CA ARG A 43 -10.44 -26.90 -20.44
C ARG A 43 -10.12 -26.29 -21.79
N ASN A 44 -9.43 -27.06 -22.62
CA ASN A 44 -9.00 -26.68 -23.96
C ASN A 44 -9.60 -27.64 -25.01
N GLN A 45 -9.71 -27.17 -26.27
CA GLN A 45 -10.27 -27.96 -27.38
C GLN A 45 -9.34 -29.10 -27.85
N GLY A 46 -8.16 -29.25 -27.25
CA GLY A 46 -7.23 -30.35 -27.50
C GLY A 46 -6.18 -30.06 -28.58
N LYS A 47 -5.22 -30.98 -28.71
CA LYS A 47 -4.14 -30.92 -29.71
C LYS A 47 -4.62 -31.25 -31.12
N SER A 48 -3.93 -30.73 -32.12
CA SER A 48 -4.26 -30.92 -33.53
C SER A 48 -3.07 -31.48 -34.30
N ALA A 49 -3.14 -32.76 -34.70
CA ALA A 49 -2.05 -33.40 -35.44
C ALA A 49 -1.74 -32.69 -36.77
N SER A 50 -2.73 -32.06 -37.40
CA SER A 50 -2.54 -31.27 -38.62
C SER A 50 -1.80 -29.96 -38.35
N ASP A 51 -2.09 -29.27 -37.25
CA ASP A 51 -1.43 -28.01 -36.90
C ASP A 51 -0.03 -28.23 -36.33
N ARG A 52 0.17 -29.32 -35.57
CA ARG A 52 1.50 -29.79 -35.17
C ARG A 52 2.41 -30.05 -36.37
N ALA A 53 1.86 -30.56 -37.47
CA ALA A 53 2.61 -30.80 -38.70
C ALA A 53 2.90 -29.52 -39.51
N LYS A 54 2.10 -28.45 -39.33
CA LYS A 54 2.33 -27.13 -39.94
C LYS A 54 3.44 -26.36 -39.22
N LEU A 55 3.57 -26.52 -37.90
CA LEU A 55 4.57 -25.85 -37.09
C LEU A 55 5.96 -26.48 -37.28
N LYS A 56 6.73 -25.99 -38.25
CA LYS A 56 8.12 -26.43 -38.53
C LYS A 56 9.11 -25.28 -38.43
N ALA A 57 10.33 -25.58 -38.01
CA ALA A 57 11.41 -24.60 -38.01
C ALA A 57 11.66 -24.07 -39.44
N ASP A 58 12.01 -22.78 -39.52
CA ASP A 58 12.30 -22.05 -40.76
C ASP A 58 11.10 -21.94 -41.73
N SER A 59 9.88 -22.10 -41.21
CA SER A 59 8.64 -21.81 -41.94
C SER A 59 8.01 -20.49 -41.51
N GLU A 60 7.29 -19.83 -42.43
CA GLU A 60 6.45 -18.67 -42.13
C GLU A 60 5.05 -19.16 -41.76
N VAL A 61 4.62 -18.87 -40.54
CA VAL A 61 3.25 -19.14 -40.08
C VAL A 61 2.46 -17.84 -40.09
N VAL A 62 1.23 -17.89 -40.61
CA VAL A 62 0.33 -16.72 -40.59
C VAL A 62 -0.48 -16.74 -39.30
N ILE A 63 -0.33 -15.71 -38.48
CA ILE A 63 -1.12 -15.46 -37.27
C ILE A 63 -1.80 -14.10 -37.48
N ASP A 64 -3.14 -14.06 -37.43
CA ASP A 64 -3.96 -12.85 -37.64
C ASP A 64 -3.60 -12.02 -38.88
N GLY A 65 -3.22 -12.72 -39.97
CA GLY A 65 -2.85 -12.09 -41.24
C GLY A 65 -1.39 -11.62 -41.33
N VAL A 66 -0.61 -11.75 -40.25
CA VAL A 66 0.82 -11.40 -40.20
C VAL A 66 1.67 -12.66 -40.35
N LYS A 67 2.67 -12.62 -41.23
CA LYS A 67 3.63 -13.72 -41.43
C LYS A 67 4.73 -13.63 -40.38
N VAL A 68 4.83 -14.64 -39.52
CA VAL A 68 5.85 -14.73 -38.47
C VAL A 68 6.85 -15.84 -38.81
N PRO A 69 8.17 -15.55 -38.88
CA PRO A 69 9.18 -16.57 -39.06
C PRO A 69 9.37 -17.37 -37.76
N VAL A 70 9.26 -18.70 -37.82
CA VAL A 70 9.32 -19.56 -36.63
C VAL A 70 10.68 -20.24 -36.49
N SER A 71 11.40 -19.95 -35.40
CA SER A 71 12.67 -20.60 -35.07
C SER A 71 12.48 -21.97 -34.40
N GLN A 72 13.51 -22.82 -34.42
CA GLN A 72 13.47 -24.12 -33.72
C GLN A 72 13.19 -23.98 -32.21
N ALA A 73 13.68 -22.91 -31.58
CA ALA A 73 13.43 -22.64 -30.17
C ALA A 73 11.94 -22.32 -29.90
N LEU A 74 11.31 -21.51 -30.75
CA LEU A 74 9.88 -21.22 -30.69
C LEU A 74 9.03 -22.48 -30.89
N CYS A 75 9.38 -23.34 -31.86
CA CYS A 75 8.69 -24.62 -32.06
C CYS A 75 8.77 -25.50 -30.81
N ASN A 76 9.95 -25.64 -30.21
CA ASN A 76 10.13 -26.49 -29.03
C ASN A 76 9.31 -25.98 -27.83
N GLU A 77 9.33 -24.68 -27.56
CA GLU A 77 8.54 -24.07 -26.49
C GLU A 77 7.04 -24.22 -26.72
N ALA A 78 6.56 -23.98 -27.94
CA ALA A 78 5.15 -24.16 -28.31
C ALA A 78 4.71 -25.62 -28.17
N PHE A 79 5.56 -26.61 -28.51
CA PHE A 79 5.25 -28.02 -28.29
C PHE A 79 5.16 -28.36 -26.80
N VAL A 80 6.05 -27.83 -25.96
CA VAL A 80 5.98 -28.04 -24.50
C VAL A 80 4.67 -27.48 -23.93
N ILE A 81 4.29 -26.24 -24.29
CA ILE A 81 3.04 -25.60 -23.85
C ILE A 81 1.80 -26.35 -24.37
N SER A 82 1.81 -26.76 -25.64
CA SER A 82 0.75 -27.60 -26.21
C SER A 82 0.64 -28.92 -25.45
N ASP A 83 1.78 -29.53 -25.11
CA ASP A 83 1.80 -30.85 -24.50
C ASP A 83 1.30 -30.87 -23.06
N ILE A 84 1.67 -29.86 -22.28
CA ILE A 84 1.31 -29.74 -20.88
C ILE A 84 -0.14 -29.31 -20.66
N PHE A 85 -0.63 -28.33 -21.42
CA PHE A 85 -1.99 -27.80 -21.26
C PHE A 85 -3.00 -28.45 -22.20
N ASN A 86 -2.58 -29.41 -23.02
CA ASN A 86 -3.40 -30.04 -24.06
C ASN A 86 -4.05 -28.98 -24.98
N LEU A 87 -3.23 -28.03 -25.44
CA LEU A 87 -3.63 -26.88 -26.25
C LEU A 87 -3.31 -27.12 -27.73
N ASN A 88 -4.06 -26.48 -28.63
CA ASN A 88 -3.74 -26.47 -30.06
C ASN A 88 -2.36 -25.84 -30.29
N GLU A 89 -1.57 -26.38 -31.22
CA GLU A 89 -0.20 -25.95 -31.48
C GLU A 89 -0.08 -24.50 -31.97
N MET A 90 -1.08 -23.96 -32.68
CA MET A 90 -1.10 -22.56 -33.11
C MET A 90 -1.43 -21.62 -31.94
N GLU A 91 -2.35 -22.01 -31.06
CA GLU A 91 -2.67 -21.26 -29.83
C GLU A 91 -1.47 -21.27 -28.87
N ALA A 92 -0.74 -22.38 -28.80
CA ALA A 92 0.49 -22.49 -28.00
C ALA A 92 1.58 -21.56 -28.55
N LEU A 93 1.75 -21.49 -29.87
CA LEU A 93 2.67 -20.55 -30.50
C LEU A 93 2.29 -19.09 -30.20
N GLU A 94 1.00 -18.75 -30.31
CA GLU A 94 0.51 -17.39 -30.00
C GLU A 94 0.77 -16.99 -28.53
N LEU A 95 0.63 -17.92 -27.58
CA LEU A 95 0.99 -17.69 -26.17
C LEU A 95 2.49 -17.44 -25.99
N VAL A 96 3.36 -18.19 -26.66
CA VAL A 96 4.81 -17.97 -26.59
C VAL A 96 5.19 -16.60 -27.15
N LEU A 97 4.59 -16.21 -28.28
CA LEU A 97 4.79 -14.88 -28.89
C LEU A 97 4.25 -13.76 -27.99
N SER A 98 3.11 -14.00 -27.31
CA SER A 98 2.61 -13.08 -26.29
C SER A 98 3.62 -12.93 -25.16
N GLY A 99 4.20 -14.02 -24.65
CA GLY A 99 5.25 -14.00 -23.64
C GLY A 99 6.53 -13.28 -24.09
N GLU A 100 6.87 -13.36 -25.38
CA GLU A 100 7.99 -12.62 -25.97
C GLU A 100 7.72 -11.12 -25.99
N SER A 101 6.51 -10.69 -26.36
CA SER A 101 6.10 -9.28 -26.33
C SER A 101 6.12 -8.69 -24.91
N GLN A 102 5.76 -9.49 -23.90
CA GLN A 102 5.65 -9.06 -22.51
C GLN A 102 6.97 -9.11 -21.74
N LYS A 103 8.07 -9.58 -22.35
CA LYS A 103 9.37 -9.79 -21.69
C LYS A 103 9.96 -8.52 -21.06
N ILE A 104 9.58 -7.33 -21.54
CA ILE A 104 10.02 -6.05 -20.98
C ILE A 104 9.44 -5.82 -19.56
N HIS A 105 8.26 -6.37 -19.28
CA HIS A 105 7.58 -6.21 -18.00
C HIS A 105 7.93 -7.28 -16.95
N PHE A 106 8.59 -8.38 -17.38
CA PHE A 106 8.89 -9.53 -16.53
C PHE A 106 10.40 -9.80 -16.44
N ASP A 107 10.99 -9.37 -15.34
CA ASP A 107 12.43 -9.49 -15.10
C ASP A 107 12.88 -10.94 -14.90
N CYS A 108 13.97 -11.33 -15.57
CA CYS A 108 14.63 -12.64 -15.44
C CYS A 108 13.75 -13.87 -15.76
N LEU A 109 12.59 -13.68 -16.40
CA LEU A 109 11.75 -14.77 -16.90
C LEU A 109 12.02 -15.03 -18.38
N SER A 110 12.07 -16.30 -18.75
CA SER A 110 12.07 -16.69 -20.16
C SER A 110 10.68 -16.48 -20.75
N ARG A 111 10.58 -16.25 -22.05
CA ARG A 111 9.27 -16.11 -22.73
C ARG A 111 8.36 -17.31 -22.50
N GLY A 112 8.90 -18.52 -22.35
CA GLY A 112 8.14 -19.72 -21.99
C GLY A 112 7.52 -19.66 -20.59
N LEU A 113 8.24 -19.15 -19.59
CA LEU A 113 7.68 -18.94 -18.24
C LEU A 113 6.58 -17.86 -18.26
N ILE A 114 6.79 -16.78 -19.02
CA ILE A 114 5.77 -15.73 -19.18
C ILE A 114 4.54 -16.29 -19.90
N ALA A 115 4.72 -17.16 -20.89
CA ALA A 115 3.60 -17.81 -21.57
C ALA A 115 2.77 -18.71 -20.64
N VAL A 116 3.40 -19.37 -19.64
CA VAL A 116 2.69 -20.10 -18.57
C VAL A 116 1.84 -19.13 -17.74
N VAL A 117 2.39 -17.97 -17.37
CA VAL A 117 1.62 -16.92 -16.67
C VAL A 117 0.44 -16.44 -17.52
N CYS A 118 0.66 -16.11 -18.79
CA CYS A 118 -0.39 -15.67 -19.71
C CYS A 118 -1.50 -16.73 -19.90
N TYR A 119 -1.15 -18.02 -19.86
CA TYR A 119 -2.13 -19.11 -19.93
C TYR A 119 -3.07 -19.10 -18.72
N TYR A 120 -2.53 -19.05 -17.50
CA TYR A 120 -3.38 -18.97 -16.30
C TYR A 120 -4.12 -17.64 -16.23
N ASP A 121 -3.49 -16.52 -16.59
CA ASP A 121 -4.14 -15.21 -16.63
C ASP A 121 -5.30 -15.18 -17.63
N MET A 122 -5.18 -15.86 -18.78
CA MET A 122 -6.28 -16.03 -19.72
C MET A 122 -7.48 -16.74 -19.08
N HIS A 123 -7.26 -17.82 -18.31
CA HIS A 123 -8.34 -18.49 -17.59
C HIS A 123 -8.90 -17.68 -16.43
N ARG A 124 -8.05 -16.88 -15.77
CA ARG A 124 -8.48 -15.91 -14.75
C ARG A 124 -9.44 -14.89 -15.35
N LEU A 125 -9.09 -14.30 -16.49
CA LEU A 125 -9.96 -13.35 -17.22
C LEU A 125 -11.28 -13.99 -17.66
N LEU A 126 -11.28 -15.24 -18.12
CA LEU A 126 -12.53 -15.96 -18.42
C LEU A 126 -13.41 -16.17 -17.18
N ALA A 127 -12.81 -16.50 -16.04
CA ALA A 127 -13.52 -16.65 -14.78
C ALA A 127 -14.08 -15.30 -14.30
N VAL A 128 -13.34 -14.21 -14.48
CA VAL A 128 -13.81 -12.84 -14.20
C VAL A 128 -15.02 -12.49 -15.07
N ILE A 129 -14.97 -12.78 -16.38
CA ILE A 129 -16.11 -12.53 -17.29
C ILE A 129 -17.35 -13.30 -16.81
N LEU A 130 -17.21 -14.60 -16.48
CA LEU A 130 -18.33 -15.40 -15.97
C LEU A 130 -18.91 -14.81 -14.68
N ARG A 131 -18.03 -14.47 -13.73
CA ARG A 131 -18.42 -13.86 -12.46
C ARG A 131 -19.21 -12.57 -12.68
N MET A 132 -18.66 -11.64 -13.46
CA MET A 132 -19.30 -10.34 -13.72
C MET A 132 -20.65 -10.46 -14.41
N VAL A 133 -20.76 -11.30 -15.43
CA VAL A 133 -22.02 -11.53 -16.15
C VAL A 133 -23.10 -12.09 -15.21
N LEU A 134 -22.71 -12.93 -14.24
CA LEU A 134 -23.62 -13.48 -13.23
C LEU A 134 -23.87 -12.53 -12.05
N GLU A 135 -23.06 -11.49 -11.84
CA GLU A 135 -23.25 -10.49 -10.78
C GLU A 135 -24.24 -9.39 -11.18
N TRP A 136 -24.48 -9.17 -12.48
CA TRP A 136 -25.45 -8.18 -12.92
C TRP A 136 -26.86 -8.45 -12.39
N GLU A 137 -27.53 -7.38 -11.96
CA GLU A 137 -28.89 -7.47 -11.41
C GLU A 137 -29.89 -7.87 -12.50
N LYS A 138 -30.56 -9.02 -12.30
CA LYS A 138 -31.55 -9.59 -13.23
C LYS A 138 -32.63 -8.59 -13.66
N ASP A 139 -33.07 -7.74 -12.74
CA ASP A 139 -34.22 -6.85 -12.97
C ASP A 139 -33.85 -5.59 -13.79
N SER A 140 -32.57 -5.21 -13.78
CA SER A 140 -32.06 -4.00 -14.44
C SER A 140 -31.68 -4.19 -15.91
N MET A 141 -31.65 -5.43 -16.41
CA MET A 141 -31.12 -5.73 -17.74
C MET A 141 -32.19 -6.01 -18.81
N SER A 142 -31.82 -5.83 -20.08
CA SER A 142 -32.67 -6.18 -21.22
C SER A 142 -33.02 -7.68 -21.28
N ASP A 143 -34.23 -8.01 -21.74
CA ASP A 143 -34.70 -9.39 -21.87
C ASP A 143 -33.80 -10.26 -22.78
N VAL A 144 -33.19 -9.64 -23.79
CA VAL A 144 -32.28 -10.32 -24.73
C VAL A 144 -31.03 -10.80 -24.01
N LEU A 145 -30.42 -9.95 -23.18
CA LEU A 145 -29.24 -10.31 -22.40
C LEU A 145 -29.58 -11.32 -21.30
N ARG A 146 -30.70 -11.11 -20.58
CA ARG A 146 -31.16 -12.03 -19.54
C ARG A 146 -31.36 -13.44 -20.07
N SER A 147 -32.11 -13.58 -21.17
CA SER A 147 -32.37 -14.88 -21.78
C SER A 147 -31.11 -15.55 -22.33
N PHE A 148 -30.16 -14.77 -22.86
CA PHE A 148 -28.85 -15.28 -23.27
C PHE A 148 -28.07 -15.85 -22.10
N ILE A 149 -28.00 -15.15 -20.96
CA ILE A 149 -27.27 -15.61 -19.77
C ILE A 149 -27.90 -16.90 -19.22
N GLU A 150 -29.23 -16.92 -19.05
CA GLU A 150 -29.95 -18.09 -18.53
C GLU A 150 -29.76 -19.33 -19.40
N GLN A 151 -29.88 -19.19 -20.72
CA GLN A 151 -29.77 -20.32 -21.64
C GLN A 151 -28.35 -20.87 -21.73
N ASN A 152 -27.31 -20.04 -21.54
CA ASN A 152 -25.94 -20.41 -21.82
C ASN A 152 -25.11 -20.68 -20.56
N PHE A 153 -25.27 -19.90 -19.51
CA PHE A 153 -24.42 -20.01 -18.32
C PHE A 153 -25.15 -20.64 -17.13
N VAL A 154 -26.48 -20.49 -17.02
CA VAL A 154 -27.29 -21.04 -15.92
C VAL A 154 -27.69 -22.50 -16.18
N GLN A 155 -26.68 -23.38 -16.20
CA GLN A 155 -26.86 -24.80 -16.49
C GLN A 155 -26.24 -25.69 -15.42
N ARG A 156 -26.87 -26.85 -15.15
CA ARG A 156 -26.33 -27.87 -14.23
C ARG A 156 -24.94 -28.37 -14.61
N ALA A 157 -24.63 -28.46 -15.91
CA ALA A 157 -23.30 -28.87 -16.37
C ALA A 157 -22.20 -27.89 -15.97
N VAL A 158 -22.47 -26.57 -16.07
CA VAL A 158 -21.55 -25.52 -15.63
C VAL A 158 -21.38 -25.57 -14.11
N PHE A 159 -22.49 -25.70 -13.38
CA PHE A 159 -22.48 -25.86 -11.91
C PHE A 159 -21.61 -27.04 -11.45
N GLN A 160 -21.81 -28.23 -12.03
CA GLN A 160 -21.03 -29.43 -11.71
C GLN A 160 -19.55 -29.27 -12.06
N GLN A 161 -19.24 -28.64 -13.20
CA GLN A 161 -17.85 -28.38 -13.57
C GLN A 161 -17.16 -27.47 -12.56
N LEU A 162 -17.78 -26.36 -12.18
CA LEU A 162 -17.19 -25.42 -11.23
C LEU A 162 -17.01 -26.06 -9.84
N LEU A 163 -17.98 -26.87 -9.37
CA LEU A 163 -17.82 -27.65 -8.13
C LEU A 163 -16.64 -28.62 -8.19
N GLN A 164 -16.47 -29.31 -9.32
CA GLN A 164 -15.35 -30.23 -9.53
C GLN A 164 -14.00 -29.49 -9.55
N LEU A 165 -13.94 -28.29 -10.15
CA LEU A 165 -12.73 -27.47 -10.14
C LEU A 165 -12.29 -27.12 -8.71
N GLN A 166 -13.24 -26.81 -7.82
CA GLN A 166 -12.90 -26.53 -6.41
C GLN A 166 -12.24 -27.72 -5.70
N ALA A 167 -12.56 -28.96 -6.12
CA ALA A 167 -11.95 -30.17 -5.60
C ALA A 167 -10.54 -30.44 -6.18
N THR A 168 -10.35 -30.26 -7.49
CA THR A 168 -9.15 -30.77 -8.17
C THR A 168 -8.09 -29.73 -8.52
N PHE A 169 -8.45 -28.45 -8.65
CA PHE A 169 -7.54 -27.41 -9.16
C PHE A 169 -6.98 -26.55 -8.03
N ASN A 170 -5.73 -26.76 -7.60
CA ASN A 170 -5.09 -25.94 -6.57
C ASN A 170 -3.60 -25.69 -6.87
N VAL A 171 -2.99 -24.78 -6.11
CA VAL A 171 -1.58 -24.41 -6.29
C VAL A 171 -0.65 -25.62 -6.20
N ILE A 172 -0.95 -26.59 -5.33
CA ILE A 172 -0.12 -27.78 -5.13
C ILE A 172 -0.17 -28.68 -6.37
N THR A 173 -1.37 -28.95 -6.90
CA THR A 173 -1.53 -29.80 -8.09
C THR A 173 -0.91 -29.18 -9.33
N GLU A 174 -1.13 -27.88 -9.53
CA GLU A 174 -0.59 -27.15 -10.67
C GLU A 174 0.93 -27.01 -10.57
N PHE A 175 1.49 -26.70 -9.40
CA PHE A 175 2.94 -26.63 -9.24
C PHE A 175 3.59 -27.99 -9.43
N HIS A 176 2.98 -29.07 -8.94
CA HIS A 176 3.48 -30.42 -9.19
C HIS A 176 3.52 -30.73 -10.70
N MET A 177 2.45 -30.37 -11.43
CA MET A 177 2.37 -30.53 -12.88
C MET A 177 3.42 -29.70 -13.63
N LEU A 178 3.63 -28.44 -13.26
CA LEU A 178 4.64 -27.55 -13.85
C LEU A 178 6.09 -27.90 -13.47
N SER A 179 6.28 -28.58 -12.33
CA SER A 179 7.60 -29.00 -11.84
C SER A 179 8.20 -30.19 -12.58
N GLN A 180 7.44 -30.80 -13.51
CA GLN A 180 7.92 -31.95 -14.27
C GLN A 180 9.22 -31.64 -15.02
N PRO A 181 10.22 -32.56 -15.04
CA PRO A 181 11.55 -32.30 -15.60
C PRO A 181 11.57 -31.91 -17.08
N ASN A 182 10.55 -32.33 -17.83
CA ASN A 182 10.43 -32.07 -19.27
C ASN A 182 9.76 -30.72 -19.57
N VAL A 183 9.17 -30.07 -18.56
CA VAL A 183 8.43 -28.81 -18.70
C VAL A 183 9.28 -27.65 -18.21
N CYS A 184 9.87 -27.78 -17.00
CA CYS A 184 10.57 -26.70 -16.31
C CYS A 184 9.71 -25.41 -16.20
N GLY A 185 8.41 -25.58 -15.93
CA GLY A 185 7.42 -24.49 -15.95
C GLY A 185 7.40 -23.62 -14.69
N LEU A 186 8.27 -23.90 -13.72
CA LEU A 186 8.43 -23.10 -12.50
C LEU A 186 9.76 -22.37 -12.52
N GLY A 187 9.70 -21.04 -12.61
CA GLY A 187 10.84 -20.14 -12.39
C GLY A 187 11.17 -19.90 -10.91
N GLY A 188 11.88 -18.80 -10.64
CA GLY A 188 12.26 -18.37 -9.30
C GLY A 188 11.07 -17.91 -8.42
N PRO A 189 11.34 -17.46 -7.18
CA PRO A 189 10.30 -17.13 -6.20
C PRO A 189 9.25 -16.13 -6.69
N ARG A 190 9.66 -15.06 -7.40
CA ARG A 190 8.74 -14.06 -7.96
C ARG A 190 7.73 -14.67 -8.94
N HIS A 191 8.18 -15.53 -9.85
CA HIS A 191 7.30 -16.24 -10.77
C HIS A 191 6.33 -17.18 -10.06
N GLN A 192 6.82 -17.90 -9.04
CA GLN A 192 5.96 -18.78 -8.25
C GLN A 192 4.90 -17.99 -7.48
N THR A 193 5.23 -16.83 -6.92
CA THR A 193 4.24 -15.95 -6.27
C THR A 193 3.20 -15.46 -7.27
N LEU A 194 3.62 -15.02 -8.46
CA LEU A 194 2.70 -14.59 -9.51
C LEU A 194 1.74 -15.70 -9.93
N LEU A 195 2.26 -16.91 -10.20
CA LEU A 195 1.42 -18.05 -10.55
C LEU A 195 0.47 -18.45 -9.42
N ARG A 196 0.94 -18.44 -8.17
CA ARG A 196 0.10 -18.70 -6.99
C ARG A 196 -1.09 -17.76 -6.97
N ASN A 197 -0.84 -16.46 -7.07
CA ASN A 197 -1.88 -15.43 -7.01
C ASN A 197 -2.91 -15.62 -8.12
N VAL A 198 -2.47 -15.83 -9.36
CA VAL A 198 -3.37 -16.06 -10.51
C VAL A 198 -4.19 -17.34 -10.32
N ILE A 199 -3.60 -18.43 -9.83
CA ILE A 199 -4.30 -19.70 -9.57
C ILE A 199 -5.34 -19.54 -8.45
N GLU A 200 -4.98 -18.87 -7.36
CA GLU A 200 -5.88 -18.58 -6.24
C GLU A 200 -7.04 -17.67 -6.69
N GLU A 201 -6.77 -16.65 -7.52
CA GLU A 201 -7.79 -15.76 -8.07
C GLU A 201 -8.74 -16.47 -9.06
N ILE A 202 -8.26 -17.43 -9.85
CA ILE A 202 -9.15 -18.30 -10.66
C ILE A 202 -10.12 -19.05 -9.74
N ARG A 203 -9.62 -19.64 -8.65
CA ARG A 203 -10.46 -20.39 -7.71
C ARG A 203 -11.49 -19.49 -7.04
N GLU A 204 -11.10 -18.28 -6.66
CA GLU A 204 -12.00 -17.28 -6.07
C GLU A 204 -13.11 -16.89 -7.04
N ASN A 205 -12.77 -16.46 -8.26
CA ASN A 205 -13.77 -16.10 -9.28
C ASN A 205 -14.72 -17.28 -9.60
N CYS A 206 -14.22 -18.52 -9.61
CA CYS A 206 -15.07 -19.71 -9.78
C CYS A 206 -16.02 -19.94 -8.60
N ALA A 207 -15.58 -19.68 -7.37
CA ALA A 207 -16.42 -19.81 -6.17
C ALA A 207 -17.50 -18.73 -6.11
N GLU A 208 -17.17 -17.49 -6.49
CA GLU A 208 -18.16 -16.41 -6.60
C GLU A 208 -19.13 -16.66 -7.75
N SER A 209 -18.64 -17.15 -8.90
CA SER A 209 -19.51 -17.58 -10.00
C SER A 209 -20.48 -18.69 -9.56
N LEU A 210 -20.04 -19.66 -8.76
CA LEU A 210 -20.93 -20.69 -8.19
C LEU A 210 -22.04 -20.09 -7.32
N TYR A 211 -21.68 -19.14 -6.45
CA TYR A 211 -22.65 -18.46 -5.59
C TYR A 211 -23.68 -17.66 -6.40
N SER A 212 -23.23 -16.86 -7.37
CA SER A 212 -24.12 -16.10 -8.25
C SER A 212 -24.95 -17.02 -9.14
N LEU A 213 -24.39 -18.16 -9.58
CA LEU A 213 -25.14 -19.17 -10.33
C LEU A 213 -26.30 -19.76 -9.52
N CYS A 214 -26.16 -19.91 -8.20
CA CYS A 214 -27.26 -20.32 -7.32
C CYS A 214 -28.37 -19.26 -7.22
N GLU A 215 -28.04 -17.99 -7.30
CA GLU A 215 -29.01 -16.90 -7.38
C GLU A 215 -29.75 -16.89 -8.71
N TRP A 216 -29.02 -17.10 -9.80
CA TRP A 216 -29.58 -17.20 -11.14
C TRP A 216 -30.46 -18.43 -11.34
N GLY A 217 -30.00 -19.58 -10.84
CA GLY A 217 -30.64 -20.88 -11.01
C GLY A 217 -31.69 -21.24 -9.97
N SER A 218 -32.53 -20.30 -9.52
CA SER A 218 -33.59 -20.55 -8.53
C SER A 218 -34.49 -21.75 -8.90
N GLU A 219 -34.89 -21.85 -10.17
CA GLU A 219 -35.70 -22.98 -10.69
C GLU A 219 -34.95 -24.32 -10.70
N HIS A 220 -33.61 -24.31 -10.74
CA HIS A 220 -32.77 -25.52 -10.71
C HIS A 220 -32.32 -25.90 -9.29
N ALA A 221 -32.82 -25.22 -8.25
CA ALA A 221 -32.34 -25.39 -6.87
C ALA A 221 -32.37 -26.85 -6.38
N ASN A 222 -33.42 -27.61 -6.68
CA ASN A 222 -33.51 -29.02 -6.29
C ASN A 222 -32.41 -29.87 -6.95
N GLU A 223 -32.08 -29.61 -8.22
CA GLU A 223 -31.04 -30.37 -8.94
C GLU A 223 -29.65 -30.03 -8.41
N PHE A 224 -29.39 -28.75 -8.15
CA PHE A 224 -28.11 -28.30 -7.61
C PHE A 224 -27.89 -28.83 -6.18
N LEU A 225 -28.93 -28.80 -5.32
CA LEU A 225 -28.87 -29.37 -3.98
C LEU A 225 -28.61 -30.88 -3.99
N ALA A 226 -29.18 -31.62 -4.96
CA ALA A 226 -28.93 -33.05 -5.10
C ALA A 226 -27.46 -33.38 -5.38
N ASP A 227 -26.74 -32.50 -6.07
CA ASP A 227 -25.30 -32.64 -6.31
C ASP A 227 -24.45 -32.20 -5.08
N ILE A 228 -24.98 -31.32 -4.21
CA ILE A 228 -24.30 -30.83 -3.00
C ILE A 228 -24.38 -31.81 -1.82
N TYR A 229 -25.53 -32.44 -1.57
CA TYR A 229 -25.73 -33.28 -0.37
C TYR A 229 -24.68 -34.40 -0.20
N PRO A 230 -24.28 -35.14 -1.25
CA PRO A 230 -23.25 -36.18 -1.12
C PRO A 230 -21.91 -35.62 -0.64
N ILE A 231 -21.53 -34.43 -1.11
CA ILE A 231 -20.28 -33.76 -0.74
C ILE A 231 -20.28 -33.46 0.76
N LEU A 232 -21.32 -32.78 1.25
CA LEU A 232 -21.39 -32.36 2.66
C LEU A 232 -21.55 -33.54 3.64
N LYS A 233 -22.25 -34.61 3.23
CA LYS A 233 -22.38 -35.82 4.05
C LYS A 233 -21.07 -36.61 4.18
N SER A 234 -20.17 -36.45 3.21
CA SER A 234 -18.89 -37.15 3.16
C SER A 234 -17.76 -36.45 3.93
N VAL A 235 -18.02 -35.26 4.50
CA VAL A 235 -17.02 -34.51 5.29
C VAL A 235 -16.55 -35.35 6.47
N PRO A 236 -15.25 -35.65 6.59
CA PRO A 236 -14.73 -36.43 7.71
C PRO A 236 -14.88 -35.71 9.06
N LEU A 237 -14.96 -36.50 10.13
CA LEU A 237 -15.19 -36.00 11.49
C LEU A 237 -14.07 -35.05 11.95
N ALA A 238 -14.46 -33.89 12.48
CA ALA A 238 -13.57 -32.88 13.06
C ALA A 238 -12.51 -32.32 12.07
N GLU A 239 -12.77 -32.44 10.76
CA GLU A 239 -11.95 -31.84 9.73
C GLU A 239 -12.47 -30.44 9.38
N LYS A 240 -11.55 -29.50 9.16
CA LYS A 240 -11.90 -28.19 8.59
C LYS A 240 -12.46 -28.38 7.18
N PHE A 241 -13.29 -27.45 6.73
CA PHE A 241 -13.73 -27.47 5.34
C PHE A 241 -12.56 -27.29 4.39
N SER A 242 -12.41 -28.23 3.46
CA SER A 242 -11.67 -27.99 2.23
C SER A 242 -12.41 -26.94 1.41
N ALA A 243 -11.73 -26.30 0.46
CA ALA A 243 -12.38 -25.34 -0.42
C ALA A 243 -13.57 -25.93 -1.20
N HIS A 244 -13.53 -27.23 -1.51
CA HIS A 244 -14.67 -27.93 -2.12
C HIS A 244 -15.88 -28.04 -1.16
N HIS A 245 -15.63 -28.45 0.09
CA HIS A 245 -16.68 -28.52 1.11
C HIS A 245 -17.27 -27.12 1.39
N LEU A 246 -16.41 -26.10 1.47
CA LEU A 246 -16.80 -24.72 1.71
C LEU A 246 -17.69 -24.19 0.57
N SER A 247 -17.26 -24.31 -0.69
CA SER A 247 -18.08 -23.85 -1.83
C SER A 247 -19.42 -24.59 -1.90
N ALA A 248 -19.44 -25.90 -1.65
CA ALA A 248 -20.68 -26.68 -1.62
C ALA A 248 -21.63 -26.21 -0.52
N TRP A 249 -21.10 -25.93 0.68
CA TRP A 249 -21.87 -25.38 1.80
C TRP A 249 -22.42 -23.99 1.47
N MET A 250 -21.61 -23.09 0.91
CA MET A 250 -22.02 -21.74 0.51
C MET A 250 -23.14 -21.76 -0.53
N CYS A 251 -23.06 -22.67 -1.50
CA CYS A 251 -24.13 -22.89 -2.48
C CYS A 251 -25.43 -23.35 -1.80
N LEU A 252 -25.35 -24.28 -0.84
CA LEU A 252 -26.52 -24.71 -0.06
C LEU A 252 -27.15 -23.54 0.70
N MET A 253 -26.33 -22.71 1.35
CA MET A 253 -26.79 -21.53 2.08
C MET A 253 -27.55 -20.57 1.16
N LYS A 254 -27.00 -20.29 -0.04
CA LYS A 254 -27.65 -19.40 -1.02
C LYS A 254 -28.94 -19.99 -1.59
N LEU A 255 -28.92 -21.24 -2.04
CA LEU A 255 -30.08 -21.93 -2.63
C LEU A 255 -31.26 -22.06 -1.65
N THR A 256 -30.95 -22.10 -0.35
CA THR A 256 -31.96 -22.18 0.71
C THR A 256 -32.27 -20.81 1.35
N SER A 257 -31.66 -19.73 0.88
CA SER A 257 -31.94 -18.38 1.40
C SER A 257 -33.34 -17.91 1.02
N SER A 258 -33.93 -17.02 1.82
CA SER A 258 -35.25 -16.43 1.53
C SER A 258 -35.30 -15.76 0.15
N ASN A 259 -34.20 -15.13 -0.28
CA ASN A 259 -34.13 -14.39 -1.55
C ASN A 259 -34.26 -15.30 -2.78
N VAL A 260 -33.65 -16.49 -2.73
CA VAL A 260 -33.74 -17.46 -3.84
C VAL A 260 -35.05 -18.25 -3.75
N LEU A 261 -35.46 -18.62 -2.54
CA LEU A 261 -36.67 -19.38 -2.33
C LEU A 261 -37.93 -18.58 -2.72
N SER A 262 -38.00 -17.28 -2.46
CA SER A 262 -39.16 -16.46 -2.88
C SER A 262 -39.32 -16.37 -4.41
N GLN A 263 -38.24 -16.54 -5.16
CA GLN A 263 -38.24 -16.54 -6.63
C GLN A 263 -38.60 -17.90 -7.24
N THR A 264 -38.63 -18.97 -6.45
CA THR A 264 -38.73 -20.34 -6.96
C THR A 264 -40.17 -20.83 -6.96
N ASN A 265 -40.66 -21.43 -8.05
CA ASN A 265 -42.02 -21.99 -8.08
C ASN A 265 -42.20 -23.29 -7.28
N SER A 266 -41.10 -23.88 -6.79
CA SER A 266 -41.05 -25.19 -6.10
C SER A 266 -40.59 -25.14 -4.63
N VAL A 267 -40.75 -24.00 -3.95
CA VAL A 267 -40.30 -23.75 -2.56
C VAL A 267 -40.64 -24.89 -1.60
N ALA A 268 -41.91 -25.30 -1.56
CA ALA A 268 -42.38 -26.36 -0.66
C ALA A 268 -41.64 -27.68 -0.88
N VAL A 269 -41.31 -28.02 -2.13
CA VAL A 269 -40.58 -29.25 -2.48
C VAL A 269 -39.13 -29.16 -2.02
N VAL A 270 -38.47 -28.04 -2.30
CA VAL A 270 -37.08 -27.78 -1.88
C VAL A 270 -36.94 -27.91 -0.37
N LEU A 271 -37.81 -27.22 0.38
CA LEU A 271 -37.80 -27.25 1.85
C LEU A 271 -38.18 -28.62 2.40
N THR A 272 -39.18 -29.31 1.82
CA THR A 272 -39.56 -30.66 2.25
C THR A 272 -38.41 -31.65 2.06
N ASN A 273 -37.66 -31.54 0.96
CA ASN A 273 -36.48 -32.36 0.72
C ASN A 273 -35.37 -32.02 1.70
N LEU A 274 -35.06 -30.74 1.91
CA LEU A 274 -34.08 -30.30 2.92
C LEU A 274 -34.42 -30.86 4.31
N VAL A 275 -35.68 -30.78 4.72
CA VAL A 275 -36.18 -31.32 5.99
C VAL A 275 -35.96 -32.84 6.10
N LYS A 276 -36.14 -33.59 5.01
CA LYS A 276 -35.85 -35.03 5.00
C LYS A 276 -34.36 -35.29 5.19
N GLU A 277 -33.51 -34.51 4.54
CA GLU A 277 -32.05 -34.65 4.63
C GLU A 277 -31.50 -34.38 6.03
N ILE A 278 -32.01 -33.35 6.71
CA ILE A 278 -31.56 -32.98 8.07
C ILE A 278 -32.16 -33.85 9.18
N ARG A 279 -33.27 -34.57 8.91
CA ARG A 279 -33.90 -35.46 9.90
C ARG A 279 -33.10 -36.74 10.11
N ASN A 280 -32.36 -37.21 9.11
CA ASN A 280 -31.59 -38.45 9.18
C ASN A 280 -30.12 -38.17 9.47
N GLU A 281 -29.82 -37.81 10.72
CA GLU A 281 -28.48 -37.42 11.19
C GLU A 281 -27.43 -38.52 11.00
N THR A 282 -27.84 -39.80 10.92
CA THR A 282 -26.91 -40.94 10.76
C THR A 282 -26.28 -41.05 9.38
N LEU A 283 -26.81 -40.35 8.38
CA LEU A 283 -26.22 -40.29 7.03
C LEU A 283 -25.08 -39.29 6.91
N TRP A 284 -24.87 -38.47 7.93
CA TRP A 284 -23.81 -37.46 7.96
C TRP A 284 -22.62 -38.03 8.71
N SER A 285 -21.45 -38.03 8.07
CA SER A 285 -20.22 -38.54 8.69
C SER A 285 -19.81 -37.68 9.89
N ASP A 286 -20.00 -36.37 9.80
CA ASP A 286 -19.89 -35.43 10.91
C ASP A 286 -21.26 -34.79 11.20
N GLN A 287 -21.78 -35.02 12.41
CA GLN A 287 -23.06 -34.49 12.85
C GLN A 287 -23.04 -32.96 12.99
N SER A 288 -21.87 -32.36 13.23
CA SER A 288 -21.76 -30.92 13.36
C SER A 288 -21.96 -30.17 12.05
N VAL A 289 -21.57 -30.79 10.93
CA VAL A 289 -21.93 -30.32 9.59
C VAL A 289 -23.44 -30.35 9.39
N CYS A 290 -24.11 -31.45 9.76
CA CYS A 290 -25.57 -31.54 9.75
C CYS A 290 -26.20 -30.44 10.62
N GLY A 291 -25.62 -30.15 11.79
CA GLY A 291 -26.03 -29.06 12.67
C GLY A 291 -26.06 -27.70 11.97
N THR A 292 -25.05 -27.38 11.14
CA THR A 292 -25.05 -26.12 10.38
C THR A 292 -26.19 -26.03 9.34
N VAL A 293 -26.51 -27.16 8.69
CA VAL A 293 -27.60 -27.25 7.71
C VAL A 293 -28.97 -27.22 8.39
N GLN A 294 -29.09 -27.82 9.58
CA GLN A 294 -30.27 -27.70 10.45
C GLN A 294 -30.53 -26.25 10.83
N LEU A 295 -29.47 -25.52 11.23
CA LEU A 295 -29.57 -24.10 11.56
C LEU A 295 -30.07 -23.28 10.37
N GLN A 296 -29.47 -23.49 9.18
CA GLN A 296 -29.90 -22.80 7.97
C GLN A 296 -31.36 -23.11 7.62
N CYS A 297 -31.77 -24.37 7.68
CA CYS A 297 -33.17 -24.76 7.42
C CYS A 297 -34.15 -24.03 8.35
N ALA A 298 -33.81 -23.89 9.64
CA ALA A 298 -34.63 -23.15 10.59
C ALA A 298 -34.70 -21.65 10.23
N VAL A 299 -33.56 -21.04 9.89
CA VAL A 299 -33.48 -19.64 9.45
C VAL A 299 -34.29 -19.39 8.19
N SER A 300 -34.18 -20.24 7.17
CA SER A 300 -34.95 -20.14 5.93
C SER A 300 -36.46 -20.21 6.16
N LEU A 301 -36.92 -21.19 6.96
CA LEU A 301 -38.33 -21.35 7.29
C LEU A 301 -38.88 -20.15 8.06
N ARG A 302 -38.11 -19.63 9.02
CA ARG A 302 -38.51 -18.47 9.81
C ARG A 302 -38.52 -17.19 8.97
N ALA A 303 -37.50 -16.97 8.13
CA ALA A 303 -37.41 -15.80 7.26
C ALA A 303 -38.60 -15.72 6.28
N LEU A 304 -38.95 -16.84 5.63
CA LEU A 304 -40.12 -16.91 4.74
C LEU A 304 -41.44 -16.74 5.50
N ALA A 305 -41.52 -17.17 6.76
CA ALA A 305 -42.72 -17.00 7.58
C ALA A 305 -42.96 -15.54 8.02
N VAL A 306 -41.93 -14.67 7.99
CA VAL A 306 -42.10 -13.23 8.28
C VAL A 306 -42.87 -12.52 7.15
N SER A 307 -42.66 -12.93 5.90
CA SER A 307 -43.35 -12.37 4.73
C SER A 307 -44.72 -13.04 4.54
N PRO A 308 -45.85 -12.30 4.55
CA PRO A 308 -47.18 -12.90 4.40
C PRO A 308 -47.40 -13.64 3.08
N ALA A 309 -46.78 -13.17 1.98
CA ALA A 309 -46.89 -13.79 0.66
C ALA A 309 -46.12 -15.11 0.60
N ASP A 310 -44.89 -15.11 1.11
CA ASP A 310 -44.04 -16.30 1.11
C ASP A 310 -44.50 -17.34 2.13
N HIS A 311 -45.09 -16.90 3.25
CA HIS A 311 -45.61 -17.81 4.27
C HIS A 311 -46.64 -18.79 3.71
N LEU A 312 -47.50 -18.33 2.79
CA LEU A 312 -48.51 -19.19 2.14
C LEU A 312 -47.87 -20.35 1.38
N SER A 313 -46.70 -20.13 0.76
CA SER A 313 -45.97 -21.12 -0.03
C SER A 313 -45.38 -22.26 0.80
N ILE A 314 -45.22 -22.07 2.12
CA ILE A 314 -44.59 -23.03 3.03
C ILE A 314 -45.55 -23.67 4.04
N THR A 315 -46.83 -23.31 4.02
CA THR A 315 -47.86 -23.83 4.95
C THR A 315 -47.96 -25.36 5.00
N ASN A 316 -47.64 -26.04 3.89
CA ASN A 316 -47.67 -27.50 3.80
C ASN A 316 -46.40 -28.20 4.32
N VAL A 317 -45.39 -27.45 4.78
CA VAL A 317 -44.13 -28.00 5.30
C VAL A 317 -44.26 -28.22 6.81
N GLU A 318 -44.59 -29.44 7.23
CA GLU A 318 -44.77 -29.78 8.65
C GLU A 318 -43.44 -29.95 9.42
N VAL A 319 -42.95 -28.87 10.02
CA VAL A 319 -41.74 -28.85 10.85
C VAL A 319 -41.86 -27.92 12.05
N ASP A 320 -41.42 -28.40 13.20
CA ASP A 320 -41.25 -27.58 14.40
C ASP A 320 -39.87 -26.90 14.35
N VAL A 321 -39.87 -25.63 13.95
CA VAL A 321 -38.65 -24.83 13.69
C VAL A 321 -37.79 -24.72 14.95
N ASP A 322 -38.40 -24.53 16.13
CA ASP A 322 -37.65 -24.34 17.37
C ASP A 322 -36.94 -25.64 17.80
N LYS A 323 -37.58 -26.80 17.56
CA LYS A 323 -36.91 -28.10 17.75
C LYS A 323 -35.76 -28.34 16.77
N VAL A 324 -35.81 -27.77 15.57
CA VAL A 324 -34.69 -27.86 14.62
C VAL A 324 -33.51 -27.04 15.13
N VAL A 325 -33.75 -25.84 15.67
CA VAL A 325 -32.72 -25.03 16.34
C VAL A 325 -32.10 -25.80 17.53
N ASP A 326 -32.92 -26.46 18.35
CA ASP A 326 -32.41 -27.28 19.47
C ASP A 326 -31.55 -28.48 19.02
N ARG A 327 -31.80 -29.04 17.84
CA ARG A 327 -30.95 -30.08 17.26
C ARG A 327 -29.63 -29.50 16.76
N ALA A 328 -29.69 -28.37 16.05
CA ALA A 328 -28.50 -27.70 15.54
C ALA A 328 -27.52 -27.35 16.68
N ILE A 329 -28.04 -26.82 17.79
CA ILE A 329 -27.24 -26.47 18.97
C ILE A 329 -26.62 -27.71 19.61
N ARG A 330 -27.40 -28.77 19.82
CA ARG A 330 -26.89 -30.04 20.38
C ARG A 330 -25.86 -30.71 19.48
N ASN A 331 -25.98 -30.52 18.17
CA ASN A 331 -25.00 -30.98 17.19
C ASN A 331 -23.79 -30.05 17.06
N MET A 332 -23.57 -29.11 17.99
CA MET A 332 -22.38 -28.23 18.02
C MET A 332 -22.21 -27.37 16.75
N ALA A 333 -23.31 -26.95 16.11
CA ALA A 333 -23.26 -26.16 14.88
C ALA A 333 -22.39 -24.90 15.00
N MET A 334 -22.50 -24.17 16.13
CA MET A 334 -21.72 -22.94 16.36
C MET A 334 -20.22 -23.22 16.45
N LEU A 335 -19.83 -24.29 17.15
CA LEU A 335 -18.42 -24.67 17.26
C LEU A 335 -17.83 -25.04 15.89
N PHE A 336 -18.61 -25.73 15.06
CA PHE A 336 -18.18 -26.09 13.71
C PHE A 336 -18.13 -24.87 12.77
N ILE A 337 -19.04 -23.90 12.89
CA ILE A 337 -18.94 -22.63 12.15
C ILE A 337 -17.62 -21.92 12.49
N ARG A 338 -17.23 -21.89 13.77
CA ARG A 338 -15.98 -21.25 14.21
C ARG A 338 -14.74 -21.95 13.68
N HIS A 339 -14.59 -23.24 13.99
CA HIS A 339 -13.31 -23.93 13.75
C HIS A 339 -13.28 -24.67 12.41
N GLY A 340 -14.43 -25.15 11.93
CA GLY A 340 -14.56 -25.90 10.69
C GLY A 340 -14.74 -25.01 9.46
N ILE A 341 -15.54 -23.93 9.56
CA ILE A 341 -15.86 -23.05 8.44
C ILE A 341 -14.98 -21.80 8.44
N VAL A 342 -15.05 -20.95 9.48
CA VAL A 342 -14.26 -19.71 9.56
C VAL A 342 -12.76 -20.03 9.64
N GLY A 343 -12.39 -21.09 10.36
CA GLY A 343 -11.01 -21.58 10.43
C GLY A 343 -10.46 -22.26 9.18
N ALA A 344 -11.22 -22.35 8.08
CA ALA A 344 -10.76 -22.95 6.82
C ALA A 344 -9.86 -22.00 6.03
N ASP A 345 -8.78 -22.51 5.43
CA ASP A 345 -7.77 -21.68 4.77
C ASP A 345 -8.32 -20.86 3.60
N SER A 346 -9.31 -21.39 2.87
CA SER A 346 -9.98 -20.70 1.76
C SER A 346 -11.07 -19.71 2.19
N PHE A 347 -11.43 -19.67 3.47
CA PHE A 347 -12.50 -18.80 3.96
C PHE A 347 -12.11 -17.32 3.84
N LYS A 348 -10.90 -16.98 4.30
CA LYS A 348 -10.35 -15.62 4.32
C LYS A 348 -9.94 -15.05 2.96
N LEU A 349 -10.07 -15.83 1.89
CA LEU A 349 -9.71 -15.41 0.54
C LEU A 349 -10.88 -14.76 -0.22
N CYS A 350 -12.13 -15.09 0.12
CA CYS A 350 -13.30 -14.69 -0.66
C CYS A 350 -14.34 -13.94 0.19
N ALA A 351 -14.68 -12.71 -0.21
CA ALA A 351 -15.60 -11.84 0.54
C ALA A 351 -17.02 -12.43 0.66
N THR A 352 -17.46 -13.16 -0.36
CA THR A 352 -18.77 -13.82 -0.38
C THR A 352 -18.91 -14.84 0.75
N HIS A 353 -17.84 -15.56 1.12
CA HIS A 353 -17.86 -16.49 2.25
C HIS A 353 -18.18 -15.78 3.58
N VAL A 354 -17.55 -14.63 3.79
CA VAL A 354 -17.76 -13.78 4.98
C VAL A 354 -19.19 -13.27 5.02
N ARG A 355 -19.72 -12.75 3.89
CA ARG A 355 -21.11 -12.25 3.80
C ARG A 355 -22.14 -13.31 4.16
N VAL A 356 -21.95 -14.55 3.71
CA VAL A 356 -22.89 -15.65 3.97
C VAL A 356 -22.93 -16.01 5.46
N VAL A 357 -21.77 -16.15 6.10
CA VAL A 357 -21.71 -16.48 7.53
C VAL A 357 -22.22 -15.31 8.38
N ASP A 358 -21.85 -14.07 8.04
CA ASP A 358 -22.35 -12.87 8.72
C ASP A 358 -23.88 -12.77 8.63
N THR A 359 -24.44 -13.00 7.43
CA THR A 359 -25.89 -12.99 7.21
C THR A 359 -26.58 -14.05 8.05
N LEU A 360 -26.04 -15.27 8.12
CA LEU A 360 -26.58 -16.34 8.96
C LEU A 360 -26.61 -15.95 10.44
N LEU A 361 -25.52 -15.40 10.96
CA LEU A 361 -25.41 -14.99 12.37
C LEU A 361 -26.38 -13.83 12.69
N LYS A 362 -26.45 -12.82 11.82
CA LYS A 362 -27.38 -11.68 11.97
C LYS A 362 -28.84 -12.12 11.87
N GLN A 363 -29.16 -13.03 10.95
CA GLN A 363 -30.51 -13.60 10.82
C GLN A 363 -30.89 -14.40 12.06
N LEU A 364 -29.96 -15.12 12.68
CA LEU A 364 -30.23 -15.80 13.95
C LEU A 364 -30.62 -14.81 15.06
N ILE A 365 -29.90 -13.69 15.18
CA ILE A 365 -30.22 -12.61 16.14
C ILE A 365 -31.60 -12.00 15.84
N ALA A 366 -31.85 -11.66 14.58
CA ALA A 366 -33.06 -10.95 14.18
C ALA A 366 -34.32 -11.83 14.22
N LEU A 367 -34.22 -13.11 13.85
CA LEU A 367 -35.37 -13.99 13.67
C LEU A 367 -35.69 -14.86 14.90
N PHE A 368 -34.72 -15.07 15.80
CA PHE A 368 -34.87 -15.94 16.96
C PHE A 368 -34.48 -15.28 18.31
N PRO A 369 -34.87 -14.02 18.59
CA PRO A 369 -34.45 -13.35 19.82
C PRO A 369 -34.92 -14.09 21.09
N ALA A 370 -36.17 -14.56 21.12
CA ALA A 370 -36.69 -15.32 22.27
C ALA A 370 -35.95 -16.65 22.51
N LYS A 371 -35.50 -17.31 21.44
CA LYS A 371 -34.77 -18.58 21.56
C LYS A 371 -33.33 -18.35 22.01
N LEU A 372 -32.67 -17.28 21.54
CA LEU A 372 -31.36 -16.87 22.04
C LEU A 372 -31.40 -16.55 23.54
N MET A 373 -32.45 -15.87 24.01
CA MET A 373 -32.66 -15.62 25.44
C MET A 373 -32.81 -16.90 26.27
N GLU A 374 -33.51 -17.90 25.72
CA GLU A 374 -33.65 -19.22 26.36
C GLU A 374 -32.29 -19.93 26.46
N ILE A 375 -31.50 -19.91 25.39
CA ILE A 375 -30.16 -20.52 25.34
C ILE A 375 -29.20 -19.82 26.31
N GLU A 376 -29.25 -18.48 26.35
CA GLU A 376 -28.48 -17.65 27.28
C GLU A 376 -28.76 -18.04 28.73
N ARG A 377 -30.05 -18.06 29.12
CA ARG A 377 -30.47 -18.41 30.48
C ARG A 377 -30.04 -19.83 30.86
N ASN A 378 -30.25 -20.80 29.98
CA ASN A 378 -29.85 -22.19 30.24
C ASN A 378 -28.32 -22.31 30.41
N SER A 379 -27.55 -21.54 29.63
CA SER A 379 -26.10 -21.49 29.73
C SER A 379 -25.63 -20.80 31.01
N GLU A 380 -26.35 -19.78 31.51
CA GLU A 380 -26.05 -19.16 32.81
C GLU A 380 -26.34 -20.10 33.99
N ASP A 381 -27.48 -20.80 33.96
CA ASP A 381 -27.81 -21.83 34.96
C ASP A 381 -26.77 -22.97 34.96
N GLU A 382 -26.24 -23.35 33.79
CA GLU A 382 -25.15 -24.32 33.67
C GLU A 382 -23.83 -23.80 34.27
N LEU A 383 -23.43 -22.57 33.95
CA LEU A 383 -22.18 -21.98 34.42
C LEU A 383 -22.17 -21.76 35.94
N THR A 384 -23.28 -21.27 36.49
CA THR A 384 -23.44 -21.12 37.95
C THR A 384 -23.34 -22.47 38.65
N TRP A 385 -23.96 -23.52 38.10
CA TRP A 385 -23.81 -24.87 38.60
C TRP A 385 -22.36 -25.38 38.52
N VAL A 386 -21.63 -25.10 37.44
CA VAL A 386 -20.20 -25.46 37.29
C VAL A 386 -19.34 -24.80 38.36
N ASP A 387 -19.57 -23.51 38.64
CA ASP A 387 -18.85 -22.80 39.69
C ASP A 387 -19.15 -23.40 41.08
N GLU A 388 -20.41 -23.75 41.37
CA GLU A 388 -20.77 -24.48 42.60
C GLU A 388 -20.07 -25.85 42.72
N MET A 389 -19.90 -26.58 41.61
CA MET A 389 -19.18 -27.86 41.60
C MET A 389 -17.69 -27.64 41.84
N SER A 390 -17.11 -26.60 41.23
CA SER A 390 -15.70 -26.22 41.42
C SER A 390 -15.42 -25.85 42.87
N GLU A 391 -16.31 -25.10 43.53
CA GLU A 391 -16.22 -24.78 44.96
C GLU A 391 -16.28 -26.03 45.85
N LYS A 392 -17.03 -27.06 45.43
CA LYS A 392 -17.10 -28.37 46.08
C LYS A 392 -15.89 -29.28 45.73
N GLY A 393 -14.93 -28.80 44.95
CA GLY A 393 -13.75 -29.54 44.51
C GLY A 393 -14.03 -30.60 43.45
N GLN A 394 -15.17 -30.51 42.75
CA GLN A 394 -15.59 -31.42 41.68
C GLN A 394 -15.36 -30.78 40.32
N GLN A 395 -14.91 -31.57 39.33
CA GLN A 395 -14.75 -31.11 37.96
C GLN A 395 -16.07 -31.27 37.20
N ALA A 396 -16.54 -30.20 36.59
CA ALA A 396 -17.68 -30.18 35.67
C ALA A 396 -17.29 -29.45 34.38
N THR A 397 -17.70 -29.98 33.23
CA THR A 397 -17.42 -29.41 31.91
C THR A 397 -18.70 -28.84 31.31
N PRO A 398 -18.82 -27.51 31.15
CA PRO A 398 -19.99 -26.91 30.52
C PRO A 398 -19.99 -27.15 29.00
N ALA A 399 -21.17 -27.18 28.39
CA ALA A 399 -21.35 -27.29 26.95
C ALA A 399 -21.07 -25.98 26.20
N LEU A 400 -21.21 -24.83 26.87
CA LEU A 400 -20.85 -23.49 26.37
C LEU A 400 -21.55 -23.11 25.05
N TYR A 401 -22.81 -23.52 24.86
CA TYR A 401 -23.54 -23.27 23.62
C TYR A 401 -23.67 -21.77 23.31
N TYR A 402 -24.02 -20.98 24.33
CA TYR A 402 -24.20 -19.53 24.16
C TYR A 402 -22.88 -18.80 23.97
N GLU A 403 -21.84 -19.16 24.73
CA GLU A 403 -20.50 -18.60 24.50
C GLU A 403 -20.00 -18.91 23.09
N ASN A 404 -20.17 -20.14 22.61
CA ASN A 404 -19.79 -20.48 21.24
C ASN A 404 -20.52 -19.63 20.20
N PHE A 405 -21.80 -19.34 20.39
CA PHE A 405 -22.52 -18.39 19.53
C PHE A 405 -21.91 -16.99 19.59
N LEU A 406 -21.68 -16.43 20.79
CA LEU A 406 -21.07 -15.11 20.94
C LEU A 406 -19.69 -15.03 20.27
N ARG A 407 -18.88 -16.09 20.40
CA ARG A 407 -17.53 -16.17 19.83
C ARG A 407 -17.49 -16.42 18.32
N CYS A 408 -18.59 -16.87 17.70
CA CYS A 408 -18.68 -16.93 16.24
C CYS A 408 -18.47 -15.55 15.60
N ILE A 409 -18.97 -14.48 16.24
CA ILE A 409 -18.89 -13.13 15.68
C ILE A 409 -17.45 -12.59 15.75
N PRO A 410 -16.73 -12.62 16.89
CA PRO A 410 -15.31 -12.29 16.94
C PRO A 410 -14.45 -13.08 15.97
N ASP A 411 -14.64 -14.39 15.88
CA ASP A 411 -13.83 -15.22 14.98
C ASP A 411 -14.05 -14.82 13.52
N LEU A 412 -15.26 -14.40 13.14
CA LEU A 412 -15.59 -13.90 11.80
C LEU A 412 -15.00 -12.51 11.53
N TYR A 413 -15.19 -11.57 12.46
CA TYR A 413 -14.82 -10.17 12.24
C TYR A 413 -13.30 -9.93 12.38
N ARG A 414 -12.59 -10.75 13.16
CA ARG A 414 -11.12 -10.71 13.26
C ARG A 414 -10.38 -11.21 12.02
N VAL A 415 -11.08 -11.78 11.04
CA VAL A 415 -10.50 -12.08 9.72
C VAL A 415 -9.92 -10.82 9.08
N VAL A 416 -10.40 -9.63 9.44
CA VAL A 416 -9.83 -8.34 8.99
C VAL A 416 -8.36 -8.16 9.38
N ASP A 417 -7.97 -8.70 10.54
CA ASP A 417 -6.62 -8.59 11.12
C ASP A 417 -5.66 -9.64 10.54
N ASP A 418 -6.18 -10.67 9.87
CA ASP A 418 -5.35 -11.73 9.28
C ASP A 418 -4.51 -11.17 8.10
N PRO A 419 -3.18 -11.34 8.11
CA PRO A 419 -2.32 -10.84 7.03
C PRO A 419 -2.54 -11.55 5.70
N GLU A 420 -3.06 -12.79 5.71
CA GLU A 420 -3.36 -13.57 4.50
C GLU A 420 -4.78 -13.29 3.96
N ALA A 421 -5.61 -12.52 4.67
CA ALA A 421 -6.93 -12.16 4.17
C ALA A 421 -6.85 -11.17 2.99
N SER A 422 -7.69 -11.38 1.97
CA SER A 422 -7.70 -10.52 0.78
C SER A 422 -8.22 -9.11 1.10
N ALA A 423 -7.77 -8.11 0.32
CA ALA A 423 -8.22 -6.72 0.52
C ALA A 423 -9.75 -6.58 0.41
N ALA A 424 -10.38 -7.33 -0.50
CA ALA A 424 -11.83 -7.37 -0.65
C ALA A 424 -12.54 -7.90 0.60
N VAL A 425 -11.99 -8.93 1.26
CA VAL A 425 -12.50 -9.45 2.53
C VAL A 425 -12.41 -8.40 3.63
N LYS A 426 -11.29 -7.70 3.75
CA LYS A 426 -11.09 -6.66 4.79
C LYS A 426 -12.11 -5.53 4.65
N THR A 427 -12.30 -5.02 3.43
CA THR A 427 -13.33 -4.00 3.13
C THR A 427 -14.73 -4.52 3.44
N CYS A 428 -15.05 -5.75 3.01
CA CYS A 428 -16.34 -6.36 3.26
C CYS A 428 -16.65 -6.48 4.77
N VAL A 429 -15.70 -6.91 5.61
CA VAL A 429 -15.92 -7.03 7.06
C VAL A 429 -16.21 -5.67 7.68
N MET A 430 -15.48 -4.62 7.27
CA MET A 430 -15.72 -3.24 7.73
C MET A 430 -17.13 -2.77 7.36
N GLU A 431 -17.58 -2.99 6.13
CA GLU A 431 -18.95 -2.65 5.69
C GLU A 431 -20.01 -3.39 6.50
N LEU A 432 -19.85 -4.70 6.70
CA LEU A 432 -20.81 -5.53 7.43
C LEU A 432 -20.94 -5.09 8.90
N SER A 433 -19.87 -4.56 9.50
CA SER A 433 -19.88 -4.09 10.90
C SER A 433 -20.93 -3.00 11.15
N THR A 434 -21.18 -2.14 10.16
CA THR A 434 -22.07 -0.97 10.30
C THR A 434 -23.51 -1.34 10.63
N SER A 435 -23.94 -2.56 10.25
CA SER A 435 -25.29 -3.08 10.53
C SER A 435 -25.63 -3.08 12.02
N TYR A 436 -24.62 -3.25 12.89
CA TYR A 436 -24.78 -3.29 14.34
C TYR A 436 -25.10 -1.92 14.96
N SER A 437 -24.91 -0.83 14.21
CA SER A 437 -25.24 0.54 14.61
C SER A 437 -26.37 1.17 13.78
N SER A 438 -26.92 0.41 12.82
CA SER A 438 -27.92 0.91 11.88
C SER A 438 -29.33 0.86 12.48
N SER A 439 -30.06 1.98 12.35
CA SER A 439 -31.47 2.06 12.77
C SER A 439 -32.38 1.08 12.03
N GLY A 440 -31.97 0.60 10.84
CA GLY A 440 -32.67 -0.44 10.07
C GLY A 440 -32.55 -1.84 10.66
N SER A 441 -31.68 -2.07 11.65
CA SER A 441 -31.41 -3.38 12.26
C SER A 441 -31.56 -3.34 13.78
N LEU A 442 -32.76 -2.97 14.25
CA LEU A 442 -33.02 -2.71 15.67
C LEU A 442 -32.75 -3.90 16.59
N GLU A 443 -32.99 -5.15 16.15
CA GLU A 443 -32.68 -6.32 16.98
C GLU A 443 -31.17 -6.54 17.17
N LEU A 444 -30.34 -6.16 16.20
CA LEU A 444 -28.88 -6.19 16.36
C LEU A 444 -28.42 -5.13 17.37
N CYS A 445 -29.01 -3.93 17.30
CA CYS A 445 -28.74 -2.85 18.26
C CYS A 445 -29.14 -3.27 19.69
N ARG A 446 -30.35 -3.83 19.86
CA ARG A 446 -30.81 -4.36 21.16
C ARG A 446 -29.93 -5.50 21.67
N PHE A 447 -29.43 -6.34 20.77
CA PHE A 447 -28.50 -7.41 21.13
C PHE A 447 -27.19 -6.85 21.70
N MET A 448 -26.65 -5.76 21.13
CA MET A 448 -25.50 -5.06 21.70
C MET A 448 -25.80 -4.43 23.05
N GLU A 449 -26.97 -3.80 23.22
CA GLU A 449 -27.40 -3.19 24.48
C GLU A 449 -27.46 -4.20 25.64
N ARG A 450 -27.67 -5.50 25.34
CA ARG A 450 -27.64 -6.57 26.36
C ARG A 450 -26.32 -6.61 27.11
N ALA A 451 -25.20 -6.22 26.51
CA ALA A 451 -23.88 -6.23 27.16
C ALA A 451 -23.81 -5.40 28.47
N ARG A 452 -24.78 -4.51 28.71
CA ARG A 452 -24.93 -3.76 29.97
C ARG A 452 -25.45 -4.58 31.13
N LEU A 453 -26.09 -5.73 30.87
CA LEU A 453 -26.69 -6.56 31.90
C LEU A 453 -25.61 -7.33 32.68
N PRO A 454 -25.89 -7.69 33.95
CA PRO A 454 -24.95 -8.41 34.78
C PRO A 454 -24.98 -9.90 34.43
N HIS A 455 -24.06 -10.31 33.55
CA HIS A 455 -23.91 -11.71 33.15
C HIS A 455 -22.87 -12.45 33.99
N HIS A 456 -22.90 -13.78 33.93
CA HIS A 456 -21.77 -14.60 34.37
C HIS A 456 -20.46 -14.17 33.67
N VAL A 457 -19.31 -14.21 34.38
CA VAL A 457 -18.02 -13.67 33.89
C VAL A 457 -17.62 -14.20 32.50
N VAL A 458 -17.94 -15.46 32.20
CA VAL A 458 -17.68 -16.10 30.89
C VAL A 458 -18.47 -15.41 29.76
N HIS A 459 -19.76 -15.17 29.96
CA HIS A 459 -20.60 -14.47 28.98
C HIS A 459 -20.24 -12.98 28.91
N ALA A 460 -19.97 -12.33 30.04
CA ALA A 460 -19.54 -10.93 30.07
C ALA A 460 -18.27 -10.71 29.23
N VAL A 461 -17.25 -11.57 29.41
CA VAL A 461 -16.03 -11.54 28.59
C VAL A 461 -16.35 -11.77 27.11
N ALA A 462 -17.19 -12.76 26.78
CA ALA A 462 -17.55 -13.06 25.39
C ALA A 462 -18.34 -11.92 24.72
N TYR A 463 -19.20 -11.22 25.45
CA TYR A 463 -19.90 -10.03 24.96
C TYR A 463 -18.95 -8.86 24.71
N LEU A 464 -18.02 -8.60 25.63
CA LEU A 464 -17.02 -7.54 25.43
C LEU A 464 -16.10 -7.87 24.24
N ASP A 465 -15.75 -9.14 24.07
CA ASP A 465 -14.97 -9.65 22.94
C ASP A 465 -15.72 -9.43 21.61
N PHE A 466 -17.03 -9.74 21.60
CA PHE A 466 -17.96 -9.43 20.51
C PHE A 466 -17.95 -7.94 20.19
N LEU A 467 -18.16 -7.07 21.17
CA LEU A 467 -18.18 -5.62 20.97
C LEU A 467 -16.85 -5.08 20.43
N CYS A 468 -15.71 -5.57 20.94
CA CYS A 468 -14.40 -5.20 20.41
C CYS A 468 -14.25 -5.59 18.93
N SER A 469 -14.71 -6.79 18.55
CA SER A 469 -14.53 -7.32 17.20
C SER A 469 -15.41 -6.63 16.14
N VAL A 470 -16.63 -6.20 16.49
CA VAL A 470 -17.51 -5.50 15.56
C VAL A 470 -17.24 -3.99 15.50
N CYS A 471 -16.49 -3.45 16.47
CA CYS A 471 -16.11 -2.04 16.49
C CYS A 471 -14.98 -1.78 15.47
N LEU A 472 -15.34 -1.65 14.19
CA LEU A 472 -14.39 -1.44 13.08
C LEU A 472 -14.55 -0.09 12.38
N THR A 473 -15.62 0.65 12.68
CA THR A 473 -15.91 1.95 12.08
C THR A 473 -16.24 2.98 13.16
N GLN A 474 -16.02 4.26 12.86
CA GLN A 474 -16.36 5.35 13.77
C GLN A 474 -17.84 5.30 14.19
N GLN A 475 -18.76 4.99 13.27
CA GLN A 475 -20.20 4.91 13.55
C GLN A 475 -20.53 3.85 14.62
N VAL A 476 -19.96 2.65 14.50
CA VAL A 476 -20.16 1.58 15.49
C VAL A 476 -19.49 1.94 16.81
N SER A 477 -18.32 2.57 16.77
CA SER A 477 -17.63 3.07 17.96
C SER A 477 -18.47 4.06 18.76
N SER A 478 -19.01 5.09 18.11
CA SER A 478 -19.88 6.09 18.76
C SER A 478 -21.12 5.45 19.37
N PHE A 479 -21.72 4.45 18.69
CA PHE A 479 -22.86 3.71 19.21
C PHE A 479 -22.50 2.90 20.46
N ILE A 480 -21.39 2.15 20.45
CA ILE A 480 -20.89 1.40 21.62
C ILE A 480 -20.59 2.35 22.78
N PHE A 481 -19.96 3.49 22.50
CA PHE A 481 -19.69 4.51 23.50
C PHE A 481 -20.97 4.98 24.19
N ASP A 482 -22.00 5.31 23.41
CA ASP A 482 -23.31 5.78 23.89
C ASP A 482 -24.04 4.73 24.75
N ILE A 483 -23.97 3.44 24.40
CA ILE A 483 -24.57 2.34 25.17
C ILE A 483 -24.14 2.40 26.63
N PHE A 484 -22.84 2.59 26.88
CA PHE A 484 -22.24 2.56 28.23
C PHE A 484 -22.11 3.93 28.89
N ALA A 485 -22.18 5.03 28.13
CA ALA A 485 -22.19 6.39 28.67
C ALA A 485 -23.57 6.78 29.24
N ARG A 486 -24.67 6.32 28.62
CA ARG A 486 -26.05 6.67 29.00
C ARG A 486 -26.65 5.68 30.01
N VAL A 487 -26.03 5.56 31.18
CA VAL A 487 -26.60 4.78 32.29
C VAL A 487 -27.41 5.69 33.21
N PRO A 488 -28.71 5.42 33.45
CA PRO A 488 -29.51 6.20 34.39
C PRO A 488 -28.89 6.14 35.80
N PRO A 489 -28.77 7.28 36.52
CA PRO A 489 -28.02 7.37 37.77
C PRO A 489 -28.58 6.59 38.98
N ASN A 490 -29.59 5.72 38.79
CA ASN A 490 -30.25 4.91 39.83
C ASN A 490 -30.60 3.48 39.38
N ASP A 491 -30.04 3.00 38.27
CA ASP A 491 -30.25 1.62 37.80
C ASP A 491 -29.05 0.75 38.20
N ASP A 492 -29.10 0.19 39.41
CA ASP A 492 -28.06 -0.70 39.98
C ASP A 492 -27.84 -1.98 39.14
N GLY A 493 -28.73 -2.26 38.17
CA GLY A 493 -28.64 -3.43 37.30
C GLY A 493 -27.77 -3.26 36.05
N CYS A 494 -27.38 -2.04 35.67
CA CYS A 494 -26.64 -1.78 34.42
C CYS A 494 -25.16 -1.45 34.66
N ILE A 495 -24.27 -2.05 33.86
CA ILE A 495 -22.83 -1.74 33.83
C ILE A 495 -22.57 -0.61 32.82
N GLY A 496 -21.75 0.38 33.20
CA GLY A 496 -21.31 1.50 32.35
C GLY A 496 -19.87 1.92 32.62
N TRP A 497 -19.38 2.93 31.91
CA TRP A 497 -17.98 3.37 32.01
C TRP A 497 -17.57 3.80 33.43
N ASP A 498 -18.45 4.49 34.16
CA ASP A 498 -18.19 4.91 35.54
C ASP A 498 -17.99 3.71 36.49
N HIS A 499 -18.77 2.65 36.29
CA HIS A 499 -18.66 1.42 37.10
C HIS A 499 -17.27 0.79 36.95
N VAL A 500 -16.77 0.68 35.72
CA VAL A 500 -15.43 0.13 35.43
C VAL A 500 -14.33 0.99 36.05
N MET A 501 -14.42 2.33 35.92
CA MET A 501 -13.42 3.24 36.50
C MET A 501 -13.44 3.22 38.03
N SER A 502 -14.62 3.08 38.64
CA SER A 502 -14.77 2.89 40.08
C SER A 502 -14.17 1.56 40.57
N ALA A 503 -14.34 0.49 39.80
CA ALA A 503 -13.72 -0.81 40.08
C ALA A 503 -12.19 -0.72 40.05
N LEU A 504 -11.61 -0.05 39.04
CA LEU A 504 -10.16 0.17 38.94
C LEU A 504 -9.60 0.92 40.15
N ARG A 505 -10.26 2.01 40.58
CA ARG A 505 -9.87 2.75 41.80
C ARG A 505 -9.96 1.90 43.08
N SER A 506 -10.95 1.00 43.14
CA SER A 506 -11.12 0.08 44.26
C SER A 506 -9.98 -0.94 44.31
N TYR A 507 -9.57 -1.46 43.16
CA TYR A 507 -8.39 -2.33 43.04
C TYR A 507 -7.10 -1.61 43.40
N GLU A 508 -6.89 -0.38 42.92
CA GLU A 508 -5.74 0.44 43.32
C GLU A 508 -5.63 0.54 44.84
N ARG A 509 -6.73 0.89 45.52
CA ARG A 509 -6.79 1.03 46.97
C ARG A 509 -6.47 -0.29 47.68
N LEU A 510 -7.07 -1.39 47.23
CA LEU A 510 -6.88 -2.71 47.83
C LEU A 510 -5.43 -3.19 47.77
N PHE A 511 -4.74 -2.99 46.64
CA PHE A 511 -3.34 -3.38 46.47
C PHE A 511 -2.36 -2.46 47.23
N ARG A 512 -2.71 -1.17 47.41
CA ARG A 512 -1.90 -0.24 48.21
C ARG A 512 -2.04 -0.47 49.71
N GLU A 513 -3.25 -0.66 50.22
CA GLU A 513 -3.52 -0.88 51.65
C GLU A 513 -2.85 -2.17 52.17
N ARG A 514 -2.81 -3.22 51.37
CA ARG A 514 -2.19 -4.51 51.74
C ARG A 514 -0.67 -4.56 51.54
N SER A 515 -0.09 -3.60 50.83
CA SER A 515 1.37 -3.50 50.64
C SER A 515 2.07 -2.75 51.79
N GLY A 516 1.31 -2.03 52.62
CA GLY A 516 1.82 -1.11 53.64
C GLY A 516 1.41 -1.44 55.07
N VAL A 517 1.89 -2.55 55.64
CA VAL A 517 1.93 -2.71 57.12
C VAL A 517 3.33 -3.16 57.53
N VAL A 518 4.23 -2.20 57.71
CA VAL A 518 5.39 -2.38 58.58
C VAL A 518 4.96 -1.89 59.97
N SER A 519 4.78 -2.83 60.89
CA SER A 519 4.46 -2.52 62.29
C SER A 519 5.60 -1.70 62.93
N MET A 520 5.28 -0.50 63.42
CA MET A 520 6.19 0.39 64.17
C MET A 520 6.43 -0.03 65.63
N PHE A 521 5.86 -1.15 66.08
CA PHE A 521 6.12 -1.70 67.41
C PHE A 521 6.62 -3.14 67.28
N GLY A 522 7.84 -3.37 67.79
CA GLY A 522 8.59 -4.63 67.75
C GLY A 522 8.02 -5.75 68.61
N HIS A 523 6.73 -6.03 68.48
CA HIS A 523 6.11 -7.25 68.98
C HIS A 523 5.49 -8.02 67.83
N SER A 524 6.16 -9.11 67.46
CA SER A 524 5.68 -10.14 66.57
C SER A 524 4.41 -10.77 67.14
N LEU A 525 3.25 -10.32 66.68
CA LEU A 525 2.06 -11.17 66.65
C LEU A 525 2.32 -12.31 65.65
N PRO A 526 1.90 -13.55 65.93
CA PRO A 526 2.03 -14.63 64.97
C PRO A 526 1.23 -14.25 63.73
N THR A 527 1.94 -14.12 62.61
CA THR A 527 1.42 -14.00 61.26
C THR A 527 0.40 -15.10 60.99
N GLN A 528 -0.88 -14.84 61.26
CA GLN A 528 -1.93 -15.40 60.44
C GLN A 528 -1.66 -14.88 59.03
N GLN A 529 -1.40 -15.80 58.10
CA GLN A 529 -1.18 -15.54 56.69
C GLN A 529 -2.25 -14.57 56.17
N GLN A 530 -1.93 -13.27 56.09
CA GLN A 530 -2.70 -12.35 55.27
C GLN A 530 -2.46 -12.79 53.83
N SER A 531 -3.51 -13.32 53.19
CA SER A 531 -3.47 -13.74 51.81
C SER A 531 -3.05 -12.55 50.94
N LYS A 532 -2.02 -12.77 50.12
CA LYS A 532 -1.57 -11.82 49.09
C LYS A 532 -2.80 -11.37 48.30
N ALA A 533 -2.98 -10.07 48.11
CA ALA A 533 -4.02 -9.57 47.22
C ALA A 533 -3.81 -10.19 45.84
N ASP A 534 -4.83 -10.86 45.32
CA ASP A 534 -4.78 -11.50 44.00
C ASP A 534 -6.11 -11.25 43.28
N ILE A 535 -6.03 -11.04 41.97
CA ILE A 535 -7.21 -10.86 41.11
C ILE A 535 -7.50 -12.22 40.48
N PRO A 536 -8.71 -12.79 40.63
CA PRO A 536 -9.06 -14.06 39.99
C PRO A 536 -8.78 -14.01 38.48
N PRO A 537 -8.19 -15.06 37.86
CA PRO A 537 -7.78 -15.01 36.46
C PRO A 537 -8.91 -14.65 35.48
N ARG A 538 -10.13 -15.16 35.70
CA ARG A 538 -11.30 -14.85 34.87
C ARG A 538 -11.71 -13.38 34.98
N GLU A 539 -11.63 -12.80 36.18
CA GLU A 539 -11.95 -11.40 36.42
C GLU A 539 -10.86 -10.48 35.84
N LEU A 540 -9.59 -10.86 35.97
CA LEU A 540 -8.47 -10.16 35.34
C LEU A 540 -8.66 -10.07 33.83
N ILE A 541 -9.06 -11.17 33.17
CA ILE A 541 -9.41 -11.18 31.75
C ILE A 541 -10.55 -10.20 31.47
N GLY A 542 -11.63 -10.22 32.26
CA GLY A 542 -12.74 -9.28 32.13
C GLY A 542 -12.33 -7.81 32.23
N LEU A 543 -11.49 -7.45 33.20
CA LEU A 543 -10.95 -6.09 33.35
C LEU A 543 -10.10 -5.69 32.13
N ILE A 544 -9.25 -6.59 31.64
CA ILE A 544 -8.44 -6.35 30.45
C ILE A 544 -9.33 -6.15 29.21
N THR A 545 -10.36 -6.98 29.02
CA THR A 545 -11.28 -6.85 27.87
C THR A 545 -12.08 -5.54 27.93
N TRP A 546 -12.49 -5.08 29.12
CA TRP A 546 -13.10 -3.76 29.29
C TRP A 546 -12.16 -2.60 28.89
N VAL A 547 -10.89 -2.69 29.32
CA VAL A 547 -9.87 -1.69 28.95
C VAL A 547 -9.60 -1.71 27.45
N ASN A 548 -9.57 -2.91 26.84
CA ASN A 548 -9.42 -3.06 25.39
C ASN A 548 -10.64 -2.50 24.64
N LEU A 549 -11.86 -2.70 25.14
CA LEU A 549 -13.06 -2.09 24.54
C LEU A 549 -12.99 -0.57 24.57
N ALA A 550 -12.62 0.01 25.72
CA ALA A 550 -12.43 1.46 25.82
C ALA A 550 -11.36 1.95 24.84
N ARG A 551 -10.26 1.21 24.71
CA ARG A 551 -9.19 1.53 23.75
C ARG A 551 -9.70 1.48 22.31
N THR A 552 -10.38 0.40 21.90
CA THR A 552 -10.91 0.26 20.53
C THR A 552 -11.88 1.38 20.20
N VAL A 553 -12.74 1.76 21.14
CA VAL A 553 -13.66 2.90 20.97
C VAL A 553 -12.89 4.19 20.74
N VAL A 554 -11.93 4.48 21.62
CA VAL A 554 -11.08 5.69 21.54
C VAL A 554 -10.24 5.72 20.27
N ASP A 555 -9.71 4.58 19.80
CA ASP A 555 -8.90 4.49 18.58
C ASP A 555 -9.71 4.91 17.34
N LEU A 556 -11.03 4.66 17.30
CA LEU A 556 -11.92 4.95 16.16
C LEU A 556 -12.76 6.22 16.30
N ASP A 557 -12.99 6.73 17.52
CA ASP A 557 -13.85 7.90 17.77
C ASP A 557 -13.12 8.94 18.64
N ASP A 558 -12.73 10.05 18.00
CA ASP A 558 -12.03 11.16 18.63
C ASP A 558 -12.91 11.94 19.63
N GLU A 559 -14.22 11.99 19.42
CA GLU A 559 -15.15 12.71 20.31
C GLU A 559 -15.35 11.90 21.60
N ALA A 560 -15.49 10.57 21.48
CA ALA A 560 -15.49 9.69 22.64
C ALA A 560 -14.21 9.82 23.47
N ALA A 561 -13.04 9.93 22.80
CA ALA A 561 -11.75 10.14 23.46
C ALA A 561 -11.71 11.43 24.30
N GLU A 562 -12.29 12.52 23.80
CA GLU A 562 -12.40 13.77 24.56
C GLU A 562 -13.30 13.62 25.79
N VAL A 563 -14.47 12.99 25.64
CA VAL A 563 -15.38 12.78 26.77
C VAL A 563 -14.73 11.91 27.85
N PHE A 564 -13.97 10.86 27.48
CA PHE A 564 -13.19 10.07 28.43
C PHE A 564 -12.19 10.92 29.25
N LEU A 565 -11.65 11.99 28.67
CA LEU A 565 -10.69 12.88 29.36
C LEU A 565 -11.36 14.02 30.12
N GLU A 566 -12.57 14.41 29.77
CA GLU A 566 -13.30 15.54 30.38
C GLU A 566 -14.23 15.12 31.51
N GLU A 567 -14.80 13.91 31.44
CA GLU A 567 -15.78 13.46 32.41
C GLU A 567 -15.15 13.23 33.79
N ARG A 568 -15.52 14.10 34.73
CA ARG A 568 -14.89 14.16 36.05
C ARG A 568 -15.21 12.96 36.93
N GLN A 569 -16.38 12.34 36.73
CA GLN A 569 -16.77 11.15 37.49
C GLN A 569 -15.88 9.94 37.12
N TRP A 570 -15.58 9.81 35.84
CA TRP A 570 -14.75 8.72 35.32
C TRP A 570 -13.29 8.90 35.72
N ALA A 571 -12.77 10.13 35.66
CA ALA A 571 -11.38 10.47 36.05
C ALA A 571 -10.37 9.45 35.51
N VAL A 572 -10.46 9.18 34.20
CA VAL A 572 -9.83 8.01 33.55
C VAL A 572 -8.31 7.98 33.73
N LEU A 573 -7.65 9.13 33.60
CA LEU A 573 -6.20 9.22 33.79
C LEU A 573 -5.77 8.87 35.21
N ASP A 574 -6.47 9.38 36.23
CA ASP A 574 -6.16 9.09 37.62
C ASP A 574 -6.45 7.61 37.96
N ALA A 575 -7.56 7.05 37.45
CA ALA A 575 -7.90 5.65 37.65
C ALA A 575 -6.88 4.70 36.98
N ALA A 576 -6.52 4.97 35.72
CA ALA A 576 -5.58 4.14 34.98
C ALA A 576 -4.15 4.24 35.55
N LEU A 577 -3.61 5.46 35.69
CA LEU A 577 -2.23 5.66 36.17
C LEU A 577 -2.09 5.37 37.67
N GLY A 578 -3.17 5.53 38.45
CA GLY A 578 -3.26 5.07 39.83
C GLY A 578 -3.01 3.57 39.94
N VAL A 579 -3.76 2.76 39.17
CA VAL A 579 -3.57 1.31 39.10
C VAL A 579 -2.18 0.92 38.57
N VAL A 580 -1.68 1.57 37.51
CA VAL A 580 -0.34 1.28 36.96
C VAL A 580 0.77 1.51 38.00
N SER A 581 0.64 2.54 38.83
CA SER A 581 1.59 2.84 39.90
C SER A 581 1.49 1.90 41.12
N ALA A 582 0.42 1.10 41.23
CA ALA A 582 0.21 0.12 42.29
C ALA A 582 0.81 -1.27 41.93
N PRO A 583 1.04 -2.16 42.90
CA PRO A 583 1.64 -3.47 42.66
C PRO A 583 0.63 -4.51 42.12
N VAL A 584 -0.04 -4.18 41.02
CA VAL A 584 -1.03 -5.04 40.33
C VAL A 584 -0.36 -5.98 39.29
N PRO A 585 -1.09 -6.97 38.72
CA PRO A 585 -0.58 -7.81 37.64
C PRO A 585 -0.13 -7.00 36.41
N LEU A 586 1.00 -7.38 35.80
CA LEU A 586 1.61 -6.65 34.68
C LEU A 586 0.70 -6.55 33.45
N LEU A 587 -0.04 -7.63 33.14
CA LEU A 587 -0.97 -7.65 32.00
C LEU A 587 -2.00 -6.52 32.05
N LEU A 588 -2.53 -6.22 33.24
CA LEU A 588 -3.47 -5.11 33.44
C LEU A 588 -2.77 -3.75 33.26
N LYS A 589 -1.53 -3.62 33.76
CA LYS A 589 -0.73 -2.39 33.55
C LYS A 589 -0.50 -2.13 32.07
N GLY A 590 -0.11 -3.15 31.30
CA GLY A 590 0.10 -3.03 29.87
C GLY A 590 -1.15 -2.60 29.11
N ALA A 591 -2.31 -3.19 29.43
CA ALA A 591 -3.59 -2.79 28.83
C ALA A 591 -3.95 -1.33 29.13
N LEU A 592 -3.84 -0.90 30.39
CA LEU A 592 -4.13 0.47 30.81
C LEU A 592 -3.18 1.50 30.17
N LEU A 593 -1.89 1.17 30.05
CA LEU A 593 -0.92 2.04 29.38
C LEU A 593 -1.25 2.20 27.89
N ARG A 594 -1.69 1.13 27.21
CA ARG A 594 -2.15 1.21 25.81
C ARG A 594 -3.41 2.07 25.67
N LEU A 595 -4.37 2.00 26.61
CA LEU A 595 -5.52 2.92 26.63
C LEU A 595 -5.09 4.39 26.78
N VAL A 596 -4.16 4.68 27.70
CA VAL A 596 -3.64 6.05 27.86
C VAL A 596 -2.89 6.53 26.60
N ALA A 597 -2.18 5.63 25.92
CA ALA A 597 -1.54 5.94 24.64
C ALA A 597 -2.54 6.27 23.54
N ALA A 598 -3.68 5.57 23.49
CA ALA A 598 -4.77 5.81 22.55
C ALA A 598 -5.48 7.15 22.80
N LEU A 599 -5.56 7.62 24.06
CA LEU A 599 -6.15 8.91 24.41
C LEU A 599 -5.27 10.13 24.02
N ALA A 600 -4.00 9.92 23.69
CA ALA A 600 -3.05 10.98 23.34
C ALA A 600 -3.18 11.44 21.85
N LYS A 601 -4.40 11.71 21.38
CA LYS A 601 -4.69 12.08 19.97
C LYS A 601 -4.58 13.56 19.65
N LYS A 602 -4.92 14.45 20.59
CA LYS A 602 -4.88 15.90 20.42
C LYS A 602 -3.81 16.51 21.31
N GLU A 603 -3.33 17.70 20.96
CA GLU A 603 -2.24 18.34 21.69
C GLU A 603 -2.59 18.69 23.14
N SER A 604 -3.82 19.17 23.35
CA SER A 604 -4.37 19.46 24.68
C SER A 604 -4.37 18.20 25.57
N SER A 605 -4.77 17.06 25.00
CA SER A 605 -4.79 15.75 25.67
C SER A 605 -3.38 15.28 26.01
N ALA A 606 -2.43 15.40 25.08
CA ALA A 606 -1.04 15.01 25.30
C ALA A 606 -0.38 15.81 26.44
N LEU A 607 -0.64 17.11 26.55
CA LEU A 607 -0.15 17.93 27.67
C LEU A 607 -0.76 17.47 29.02
N ARG A 608 -2.07 17.17 29.05
CA ARG A 608 -2.72 16.62 30.26
C ARG A 608 -2.09 15.29 30.68
N ILE A 609 -1.80 14.41 29.73
CA ILE A 609 -1.18 13.11 29.99
C ILE A 609 0.26 13.28 30.50
N TRP A 610 1.07 14.17 29.92
CA TRP A 610 2.41 14.49 30.46
C TRP A 610 2.37 14.90 31.94
N ASN A 611 1.42 15.77 32.30
CA ASN A 611 1.24 16.22 33.68
C ASN A 611 0.78 15.07 34.60
N ALA A 612 -0.12 14.21 34.13
CA ALA A 612 -0.60 13.04 34.87
C ALA A 612 0.52 12.01 35.11
N LEU A 613 1.37 11.74 34.10
CA LEU A 613 2.54 10.87 34.24
C LEU A 613 3.50 11.36 35.35
N ASN A 614 3.71 12.68 35.41
CA ASN A 614 4.54 13.31 36.45
C ASN A 614 3.89 13.24 37.83
N ALA A 615 2.57 13.49 37.92
CA ALA A 615 1.81 13.41 39.18
C ALA A 615 1.89 12.01 39.82
N HIS A 616 1.80 10.96 39.00
CA HIS A 616 1.91 9.56 39.45
C HIS A 616 3.36 9.04 39.57
N ARG A 617 4.37 9.85 39.20
CA ARG A 617 5.81 9.54 39.30
C ARG A 617 6.21 8.18 38.72
N LEU A 618 5.65 7.82 37.55
CA LEU A 618 5.87 6.49 36.96
C LEU A 618 7.33 6.21 36.61
N CYS A 619 8.08 7.22 36.17
CA CYS A 619 9.51 7.09 35.90
C CYS A 619 10.25 8.34 36.38
N THR A 620 11.26 8.15 37.24
CA THR A 620 12.03 9.24 37.85
C THR A 620 13.51 8.89 37.95
N PHE A 621 14.35 9.89 38.20
CA PHE A 621 15.76 9.68 38.53
C PHE A 621 15.97 9.49 40.03
N ALA A 622 16.77 8.51 40.40
CA ALA A 622 17.47 8.48 41.67
C ALA A 622 18.57 9.55 41.71
N GLU A 623 19.08 9.84 42.91
CA GLU A 623 20.19 10.81 43.11
C GLU A 623 21.46 10.47 42.31
N ASN A 624 21.67 9.19 41.99
CA ASN A 624 22.80 8.70 41.19
C ASN A 624 22.51 8.63 39.67
N GLY A 625 21.34 9.09 39.20
CA GLY A 625 20.94 9.05 37.80
C GLY A 625 20.40 7.69 37.31
N THR A 626 20.16 6.71 38.20
CA THR A 626 19.46 5.47 37.82
C THR A 626 17.95 5.70 37.72
N LEU A 627 17.29 4.98 36.81
CA LEU A 627 15.84 5.05 36.66
C LEU A 627 15.16 4.33 37.84
N LEU A 628 14.07 4.93 38.34
CA LEU A 628 13.21 4.41 39.39
C LEU A 628 11.74 4.39 38.94
N GLY A 629 10.91 3.70 39.71
CA GLY A 629 9.47 3.55 39.44
C GLY A 629 9.19 2.31 38.62
N LEU A 630 8.31 2.45 37.63
CA LEU A 630 7.85 1.36 36.77
C LEU A 630 9.02 0.64 36.09
N GLN A 631 10.02 1.38 35.60
CA GLN A 631 11.19 0.81 34.92
C GLN A 631 11.89 -0.30 35.74
N ARG A 632 12.06 -0.11 37.05
CA ARG A 632 12.72 -1.09 37.91
C ARG A 632 11.89 -2.35 38.08
N GLU A 633 10.58 -2.19 38.22
CA GLU A 633 9.64 -3.31 38.29
C GLU A 633 9.67 -4.15 36.99
N LEU A 634 9.75 -3.50 35.83
CA LEU A 634 9.81 -4.18 34.54
C LEU A 634 11.10 -4.99 34.37
N ASP A 635 12.26 -4.42 34.74
CA ASP A 635 13.53 -5.15 34.69
C ASP A 635 13.55 -6.37 35.65
N GLU A 636 12.85 -6.29 36.79
CA GLU A 636 12.77 -7.39 37.77
C GLU A 636 11.74 -8.46 37.40
N ARG A 637 10.61 -8.08 36.77
CA ARG A 637 9.47 -8.98 36.51
C ARG A 637 9.36 -9.42 35.04
N GLU A 638 9.42 -8.50 34.08
CA GLU A 638 9.25 -8.83 32.65
C GLU A 638 10.46 -9.59 32.09
N CYS A 639 11.69 -9.21 32.48
CA CYS A 639 12.89 -9.92 32.02
C CYS A 639 12.96 -11.38 32.49
N VAL A 640 12.28 -11.73 33.59
CA VAL A 640 12.18 -13.13 34.07
C VAL A 640 11.15 -13.91 33.27
N GLU A 641 10.01 -13.28 32.96
CA GLU A 641 8.93 -13.92 32.20
C GLU A 641 9.18 -13.95 30.69
N GLU A 642 10.11 -13.14 30.17
CA GLU A 642 10.45 -12.99 28.74
C GLU A 642 9.25 -12.51 27.88
N MET A 643 8.30 -11.80 28.52
CA MET A 643 7.11 -11.19 27.93
C MET A 643 7.06 -9.70 28.32
N PHE A 644 6.86 -8.82 27.35
CA PHE A 644 7.10 -7.37 27.48
C PHE A 644 5.87 -6.49 27.21
N ASP A 645 4.67 -6.97 27.54
CA ASP A 645 3.40 -6.25 27.32
C ASP A 645 3.32 -4.87 27.98
N THR A 646 3.89 -4.73 29.17
CA THR A 646 3.88 -3.45 29.90
C THR A 646 4.91 -2.50 29.33
N SER A 647 6.10 -3.01 28.99
CA SER A 647 7.11 -2.24 28.26
C SER A 647 6.55 -1.70 26.94
N LEU A 648 5.83 -2.53 26.19
CA LEU A 648 5.16 -2.17 24.94
C LEU A 648 4.12 -1.07 25.17
N GLY A 649 3.21 -1.25 26.13
CA GLY A 649 2.24 -0.22 26.50
C GLY A 649 2.89 1.10 26.92
N PHE A 650 3.98 1.05 27.69
CA PHE A 650 4.68 2.25 28.16
C PHE A 650 5.37 3.00 27.01
N VAL A 651 6.00 2.28 26.09
CA VAL A 651 6.61 2.86 24.89
C VAL A 651 5.55 3.43 23.95
N SER A 652 4.37 2.80 23.83
CA SER A 652 3.26 3.32 23.04
C SER A 652 2.79 4.70 23.51
N ILE A 653 2.77 4.94 24.84
CA ILE A 653 2.49 6.28 25.38
C ILE A 653 3.54 7.28 24.89
N LEU A 654 4.84 6.92 24.99
CA LEU A 654 5.91 7.81 24.55
C LEU A 654 5.82 8.09 23.05
N ARG A 655 5.50 7.08 22.23
CA ARG A 655 5.27 7.26 20.79
C ARG A 655 4.16 8.27 20.52
N SER A 656 2.99 8.12 21.16
CA SER A 656 1.85 9.02 20.95
C SER A 656 2.07 10.42 21.50
N LEU A 657 2.75 10.56 22.64
CA LEU A 657 3.09 11.88 23.20
C LEU A 657 4.11 12.62 22.34
N LEU A 658 5.09 11.89 21.81
CA LEU A 658 6.13 12.44 20.96
C LEU A 658 5.65 12.67 19.52
N SER A 659 4.44 12.28 19.10
CA SER A 659 3.96 12.50 17.72
C SER A 659 3.41 13.92 17.47
N HIS A 660 3.16 14.70 18.53
CA HIS A 660 2.61 16.06 18.47
C HIS A 660 3.68 17.16 18.23
N PRO A 661 3.70 17.82 17.06
CA PRO A 661 4.82 18.67 16.65
C PRO A 661 4.95 20.01 17.39
N TYR A 662 3.88 20.51 18.01
CA TYR A 662 3.87 21.83 18.67
C TYR A 662 4.01 21.75 20.19
N ILE A 663 4.12 20.55 20.77
CA ILE A 663 4.34 20.36 22.22
C ILE A 663 5.83 20.33 22.52
N ALA A 664 6.30 21.32 23.27
CA ALA A 664 7.65 21.25 23.84
C ALA A 664 7.74 20.09 24.83
N VAL A 665 8.71 19.19 24.61
CA VAL A 665 8.98 18.08 25.53
C VAL A 665 9.31 18.66 26.92
N PRO A 666 8.56 18.30 27.99
CA PRO A 666 8.78 18.87 29.31
C PRO A 666 10.15 18.50 29.88
N ASP A 667 10.76 19.39 30.68
CA ASP A 667 12.08 19.15 31.28
C ASP A 667 12.12 17.88 32.17
N PHE A 668 10.99 17.55 32.82
CA PHE A 668 10.87 16.34 33.63
C PHE A 668 10.73 15.05 32.81
N ALA A 669 10.65 15.11 31.47
CA ALA A 669 10.53 13.95 30.60
C ALA A 669 11.85 13.19 30.37
N ALA A 670 12.99 13.77 30.80
CA ALA A 670 14.32 13.16 30.69
C ALA A 670 14.41 11.66 31.13
N PRO A 671 13.86 11.20 32.28
CA PRO A 671 13.89 9.78 32.65
C PRO A 671 13.10 8.88 31.68
N TYR A 672 12.03 9.37 31.07
CA TYR A 672 11.25 8.63 30.09
C TYR A 672 12.00 8.45 28.77
N LEU A 673 12.71 9.49 28.31
CA LEU A 673 13.57 9.41 27.12
C LEU A 673 14.78 8.51 27.36
N GLN A 674 15.34 8.53 28.58
CA GLN A 674 16.42 7.61 28.95
C GLN A 674 15.91 6.16 29.03
N TYR A 675 14.69 5.93 29.53
CA TYR A 675 14.06 4.60 29.47
C TYR A 675 13.95 4.09 28.02
N LEU A 676 13.42 4.92 27.12
CA LEU A 676 13.28 4.56 25.70
C LEU A 676 14.63 4.22 25.04
N THR A 677 15.62 5.09 25.20
CA THR A 677 16.93 4.93 24.55
C THR A 677 17.78 3.83 25.19
N LYS A 678 17.90 3.80 26.52
CA LYS A 678 18.82 2.93 27.27
C LYS A 678 18.22 1.59 27.68
N SER A 679 16.99 1.56 28.16
CA SER A 679 16.37 0.34 28.70
C SER A 679 15.68 -0.49 27.62
N ILE A 680 15.12 0.15 26.59
CA ILE A 680 14.45 -0.54 25.47
C ILE A 680 15.39 -0.65 24.27
N VAL A 681 15.63 0.44 23.52
CA VAL A 681 16.31 0.38 22.20
C VAL A 681 17.71 -0.19 22.29
N SER A 682 18.53 0.27 23.24
CA SER A 682 19.91 -0.20 23.40
C SER A 682 20.02 -1.68 23.82
N GLN A 683 18.95 -2.28 24.34
CA GLN A 683 18.95 -3.65 24.87
C GLN A 683 18.18 -4.64 23.99
N MET A 684 17.55 -4.22 22.90
CA MET A 684 16.74 -5.07 22.01
C MET A 684 17.49 -6.33 21.57
N ALA A 685 18.71 -6.17 21.06
CA ALA A 685 19.51 -7.30 20.59
C ALA A 685 20.09 -8.18 21.72
N SER A 686 19.90 -7.81 22.99
CA SER A 686 20.51 -8.49 24.15
C SER A 686 19.51 -9.21 25.05
N ARG A 687 18.21 -8.92 24.92
CA ARG A 687 17.13 -9.53 25.72
C ARG A 687 16.61 -10.81 25.05
N SER A 688 16.08 -11.72 25.86
CA SER A 688 15.37 -12.92 25.38
C SER A 688 13.88 -12.64 25.24
N TYR A 689 13.24 -13.18 24.20
CA TYR A 689 11.83 -12.99 23.91
C TYR A 689 11.15 -14.34 23.66
N LYS A 690 10.03 -14.61 24.34
CA LYS A 690 9.19 -15.80 24.08
C LYS A 690 8.28 -15.59 22.88
N ASP A 691 7.70 -14.40 22.78
CA ASP A 691 6.80 -14.01 21.70
C ASP A 691 7.56 -13.10 20.70
N ILE A 692 7.73 -13.63 19.49
CA ILE A 692 8.47 -12.96 18.41
C ILE A 692 7.64 -11.83 17.79
N GLU A 693 6.32 -11.96 17.71
CA GLU A 693 5.47 -10.92 17.15
C GLU A 693 5.43 -9.69 18.06
N GLN A 694 5.27 -9.92 19.37
CA GLN A 694 5.37 -8.87 20.38
C GLN A 694 6.74 -8.17 20.35
N PHE A 695 7.82 -8.93 20.12
CA PHE A 695 9.16 -8.35 19.98
C PHE A 695 9.24 -7.38 18.79
N TYR A 696 8.77 -7.79 17.61
CA TYR A 696 8.77 -6.92 16.43
C TYR A 696 7.88 -5.68 16.63
N GLU A 697 6.72 -5.82 17.27
CA GLU A 697 5.88 -4.67 17.61
C GLU A 697 6.62 -3.69 18.55
N LEU A 698 7.33 -4.20 19.56
CA LEU A 698 8.12 -3.37 20.47
C LEU A 698 9.26 -2.63 19.74
N GLU A 699 9.94 -3.30 18.80
CA GLU A 699 10.95 -2.66 17.95
C GLU A 699 10.35 -1.53 17.11
N GLU A 700 9.25 -1.79 16.42
CA GLU A 700 8.59 -0.81 15.56
C GLU A 700 8.14 0.44 16.34
N ILE A 701 7.42 0.24 17.46
CA ILE A 701 6.84 1.34 18.23
C ILE A 701 7.93 2.19 18.87
N SER A 702 8.99 1.57 19.40
CA SER A 702 10.10 2.29 20.04
C SER A 702 10.96 3.07 19.05
N LEU A 703 11.27 2.51 17.88
CA LEU A 703 11.97 3.23 16.82
C LEU A 703 11.11 4.36 16.23
N SER A 704 9.80 4.14 16.12
CA SER A 704 8.86 5.20 15.72
C SER A 704 8.80 6.34 16.73
N ALA A 705 8.87 6.05 18.04
CA ALA A 705 8.93 7.08 19.07
C ALA A 705 10.21 7.94 18.96
N LEU A 706 11.37 7.31 18.70
CA LEU A 706 12.62 8.03 18.42
C LEU A 706 12.50 8.88 17.15
N LEU A 707 11.86 8.35 16.11
CA LEU A 707 11.64 9.05 14.85
C LEU A 707 10.78 10.30 15.05
N PHE A 708 9.71 10.21 15.84
CA PHE A 708 8.84 11.37 16.09
C PHE A 708 9.57 12.49 16.85
N LEU A 709 10.35 12.17 17.88
CA LEU A 709 11.19 13.15 18.59
C LEU A 709 12.14 13.91 17.63
N LEU A 710 12.61 13.21 16.62
CA LEU A 710 13.55 13.71 15.63
C LEU A 710 12.86 14.52 14.51
N LYS A 711 11.68 14.08 14.04
CA LYS A 711 10.88 14.79 13.02
C LYS A 711 10.54 16.22 13.42
N GLN A 712 10.36 16.47 14.72
CA GLN A 712 9.74 17.69 15.23
C GLN A 712 10.70 18.83 15.52
N SER A 713 12.00 18.62 15.35
CA SER A 713 12.99 19.44 16.04
C SER A 713 14.02 20.06 15.10
N TYR A 714 14.34 21.33 15.30
CA TYR A 714 15.35 22.04 14.50
C TYR A 714 16.71 21.98 15.19
N VAL A 715 17.76 21.86 14.39
CA VAL A 715 19.13 21.91 14.89
C VAL A 715 19.68 23.31 14.66
N ASN A 716 19.99 24.01 15.75
CA ASN A 716 20.63 25.31 15.73
C ASN A 716 21.62 25.43 16.90
N SER A 717 22.42 26.50 16.93
CA SER A 717 23.44 26.71 17.97
C SER A 717 22.87 26.73 19.40
N ARG A 718 21.64 27.24 19.60
CA ARG A 718 20.97 27.28 20.91
C ARG A 718 20.58 25.88 21.37
N ALA A 719 19.95 25.10 20.50
CA ALA A 719 19.54 23.72 20.79
C ALA A 719 20.74 22.84 21.21
N VAL A 720 21.89 23.06 20.58
CA VAL A 720 23.15 22.40 20.93
C VAL A 720 23.64 22.82 22.32
N LEU A 721 23.63 24.12 22.66
CA LEU A 721 24.03 24.62 23.98
C LEU A 721 23.10 24.12 25.10
N CYS A 722 21.79 24.12 24.83
CA CYS A 722 20.77 23.68 25.77
C CYS A 722 20.71 22.14 25.91
N LYS A 723 21.47 21.38 25.10
CA LYS A 723 21.46 19.91 25.07
C LYS A 723 20.03 19.37 24.94
N GLU A 724 19.25 19.97 24.05
CA GLU A 724 17.87 19.57 23.81
C GLU A 724 17.79 18.08 23.42
N PRO A 725 16.72 17.37 23.81
CA PRO A 725 16.67 15.90 23.75
C PRO A 725 16.85 15.34 22.33
N HIS A 726 16.34 16.03 21.30
CA HIS A 726 16.56 15.62 19.91
C HIS A 726 17.99 15.79 19.44
N VAL A 727 18.72 16.80 19.94
CA VAL A 727 20.14 17.00 19.60
C VAL A 727 20.97 15.90 20.24
N ALA A 728 20.67 15.54 21.49
CA ALA A 728 21.32 14.43 22.18
C ALA A 728 21.06 13.10 21.46
N LEU A 729 19.82 12.81 21.06
CA LEU A 729 19.48 11.61 20.29
C LEU A 729 20.15 11.60 18.91
N LEU A 730 20.15 12.72 18.19
CA LEU A 730 20.80 12.86 16.90
C LEU A 730 22.31 12.58 17.00
N ALA A 731 22.97 13.07 18.05
CA ALA A 731 24.36 12.76 18.33
C ALA A 731 24.59 11.28 18.70
N GLN A 732 23.62 10.62 19.35
CA GLN A 732 23.70 9.17 19.60
C GLN A 732 23.61 8.35 18.31
N ILE A 733 22.74 8.71 17.37
CA ILE A 733 22.58 8.01 16.09
C ILE A 733 23.79 8.26 15.16
N LEU A 734 24.36 9.47 15.18
CA LEU A 734 25.51 9.87 14.34
C LEU A 734 26.88 9.50 14.93
N ASN A 735 26.90 8.61 15.94
CA ASN A 735 28.11 8.06 16.54
C ASN A 735 27.91 6.56 16.78
N ASP A 736 29.01 5.81 16.96
CA ASP A 736 28.95 4.38 17.29
C ASP A 736 28.49 4.15 18.74
N THR A 737 27.18 4.26 18.96
CA THR A 737 26.50 4.08 20.25
C THR A 737 25.63 2.82 20.23
N PRO A 738 25.18 2.31 21.40
CA PRO A 738 24.24 1.20 21.45
C PRO A 738 22.96 1.43 20.67
N VAL A 739 22.46 2.68 20.60
CA VAL A 739 21.28 3.05 19.80
C VAL A 739 21.56 2.89 18.31
N TYR A 740 22.70 3.40 17.82
CA TYR A 740 23.11 3.23 16.42
C TYR A 740 23.25 1.74 16.05
N ARG A 741 23.88 0.94 16.92
CA ARG A 741 24.05 -0.50 16.70
C ARG A 741 22.73 -1.26 16.69
N ALA A 742 21.78 -0.90 17.55
CA ALA A 742 20.44 -1.48 17.56
C ALA A 742 19.71 -1.20 16.23
N ILE A 743 19.72 0.05 15.75
CA ILE A 743 19.14 0.42 14.45
C ILE A 743 19.78 -0.40 13.32
N CYS A 744 21.12 -0.53 13.31
CA CYS A 744 21.84 -1.33 12.32
C CYS A 744 21.47 -2.82 12.40
N SER A 745 21.32 -3.38 13.61
CA SER A 745 20.95 -4.78 13.82
C SER A 745 19.59 -5.10 13.20
N VAL A 746 18.59 -4.23 13.41
CA VAL A 746 17.24 -4.37 12.84
C VAL A 746 17.32 -4.46 11.31
N LEU A 747 18.10 -3.58 10.66
CA LEU A 747 18.27 -3.57 9.21
C LEU A 747 19.00 -4.81 8.66
N ILE A 748 20.04 -5.28 9.36
CA ILE A 748 20.79 -6.48 8.96
C ILE A 748 19.90 -7.72 9.00
N GLU A 749 19.12 -7.87 10.07
CA GLU A 749 18.27 -9.04 10.28
C GLU A 749 17.12 -9.10 9.24
N ASP A 750 16.55 -7.95 8.86
CA ASP A 750 15.52 -7.87 7.82
C ASP A 750 16.07 -8.35 6.46
N VAL A 751 17.25 -7.88 6.06
CA VAL A 751 17.91 -8.27 4.81
C VAL A 751 18.36 -9.74 4.79
N ASN A 752 18.86 -10.27 5.91
CA ASN A 752 19.32 -11.67 5.99
C ASN A 752 18.19 -12.70 5.84
N ILE A 753 16.95 -12.36 6.20
CA ILE A 753 15.78 -13.24 6.07
C ILE A 753 15.34 -13.35 4.60
N GLN A 754 15.52 -12.29 3.81
CA GLN A 754 15.14 -12.26 2.39
C GLN A 754 15.95 -13.24 1.53
N ASP A 755 17.16 -13.63 1.96
CA ASP A 755 18.01 -14.60 1.28
C ASP A 755 17.65 -16.09 1.58
N GLN A 756 16.73 -16.36 2.54
CA GLN A 756 16.39 -17.73 2.95
C GLN A 756 15.05 -18.22 2.37
N THR A 757 15.12 -19.32 1.62
CA THR A 757 14.00 -19.99 0.93
C THR A 757 13.01 -20.74 1.85
N ALA A 758 12.99 -20.48 3.16
CA ALA A 758 12.18 -21.22 4.13
C ALA A 758 10.97 -20.39 4.62
N ARG A 759 9.78 -20.76 4.14
CA ARG A 759 8.50 -20.06 4.26
C ARG A 759 7.80 -20.09 5.64
N SER A 760 8.44 -20.41 6.76
CA SER A 760 7.69 -20.61 8.02
C SER A 760 7.75 -19.47 9.05
N TYR A 761 8.64 -18.48 8.90
CA TYR A 761 8.71 -17.31 9.80
C TYR A 761 9.21 -16.10 9.01
N ARG A 762 8.30 -15.34 8.37
CA ARG A 762 8.68 -14.02 7.85
C ARG A 762 8.63 -13.03 9.00
N ARG A 763 9.75 -12.38 9.30
CA ARG A 763 9.73 -11.12 10.05
C ARG A 763 8.90 -10.11 9.25
N THR A 764 8.04 -9.35 9.91
CA THR A 764 7.39 -8.20 9.28
C THR A 764 8.47 -7.17 8.97
N SER A 765 8.50 -6.59 7.77
CA SER A 765 9.43 -5.50 7.45
C SER A 765 9.09 -4.18 8.16
N ALA A 766 8.07 -4.21 9.03
CA ALA A 766 7.53 -3.06 9.74
C ALA A 766 8.54 -2.39 10.67
N PRO A 767 9.38 -3.08 11.47
CA PRO A 767 10.42 -2.45 12.30
C PRO A 767 11.57 -1.87 11.47
N ALA A 768 11.86 -2.44 10.30
CA ALA A 768 12.90 -1.97 9.40
C ALA A 768 12.55 -0.61 8.77
N LEU A 769 11.26 -0.28 8.65
CA LEU A 769 10.80 0.99 8.08
C LEU A 769 11.18 2.21 8.94
N PRO A 770 10.82 2.30 10.24
CA PRO A 770 11.30 3.40 11.09
C PRO A 770 12.81 3.33 11.28
N ALA A 771 13.44 2.15 11.28
CA ALA A 771 14.90 2.01 11.35
C ALA A 771 15.60 2.69 10.15
N ILE A 772 15.18 2.37 8.93
CA ILE A 772 15.75 2.99 7.73
C ILE A 772 15.35 4.45 7.66
N HIS A 773 14.15 4.85 8.08
CA HIS A 773 13.73 6.25 8.16
C HIS A 773 14.55 7.06 9.16
N LEU A 774 14.94 6.49 10.30
CA LEU A 774 15.86 7.14 11.24
C LEU A 774 17.23 7.44 10.59
N LEU A 775 17.67 6.59 9.65
CA LEU A 775 18.90 6.78 8.88
C LEU A 775 18.71 7.61 7.59
N SER A 776 17.53 7.58 6.99
CA SER A 776 17.19 8.18 5.70
C SER A 776 16.27 9.40 5.85
N GLY A 777 15.85 9.98 4.73
CA GLY A 777 15.06 11.20 4.71
C GLY A 777 13.56 11.02 4.50
N PRO A 778 12.68 11.86 5.10
CA PRO A 778 11.22 11.85 4.95
C PRO A 778 10.73 12.40 3.61
N PHE A 779 9.57 11.91 3.16
CA PHE A 779 8.89 12.25 1.90
C PHE A 779 7.83 13.35 2.04
N GLU A 780 7.41 13.68 3.27
CA GLU A 780 6.47 14.77 3.49
C GLU A 780 7.18 15.92 4.19
N ILE A 781 7.28 17.04 3.48
CA ILE A 781 7.21 18.41 4.00
C ILE A 781 7.52 18.50 5.51
N LYS A 782 8.83 18.57 5.82
CA LYS A 782 9.53 18.95 7.09
C LYS A 782 10.64 17.97 7.46
N LEU A 783 11.88 18.45 7.24
CA LEU A 783 13.15 18.11 7.90
C LEU A 783 13.52 16.63 8.14
N THR A 784 14.24 16.08 7.15
CA THR A 784 15.27 15.03 7.21
C THR A 784 16.11 15.04 8.47
N ILE A 785 16.38 13.91 9.15
CA ILE A 785 16.88 13.95 10.54
C ILE A 785 18.36 13.59 10.75
N ALA A 786 18.84 12.37 10.47
CA ALA A 786 20.23 12.04 10.84
C ALA A 786 21.28 12.48 9.80
N VAL A 787 21.29 11.83 8.64
CA VAL A 787 22.34 11.99 7.62
C VAL A 787 22.36 13.40 7.01
N SER A 788 21.20 13.96 6.71
CA SER A 788 21.05 15.32 6.18
C SER A 788 21.37 16.43 7.18
N ARG A 789 20.97 16.27 8.46
CA ARG A 789 21.27 17.28 9.50
C ARG A 789 22.71 17.17 9.96
N TYR A 790 23.47 16.18 9.51
CA TYR A 790 24.90 16.07 9.81
C TYR A 790 25.64 17.38 9.50
N ALA A 791 25.40 17.98 8.33
CA ALA A 791 26.05 19.24 7.93
C ALA A 791 25.62 20.41 8.83
N VAL A 792 24.33 20.55 9.09
CA VAL A 792 23.73 21.62 9.93
C VAL A 792 24.14 21.48 11.39
N LEU A 793 24.11 20.27 11.95
CA LEU A 793 24.55 19.97 13.31
C LEU A 793 26.04 20.25 13.47
N ARG A 794 26.86 19.79 12.53
CA ARG A 794 28.30 20.04 12.56
C ARG A 794 28.62 21.53 12.47
N ALA A 795 27.88 22.29 11.65
CA ALA A 795 28.01 23.74 11.59
C ALA A 795 27.57 24.40 12.91
N SER A 796 26.47 23.94 13.49
CA SER A 796 25.91 24.47 14.75
C SER A 796 26.82 24.21 15.95
N ILE A 797 27.43 23.03 16.06
CA ILE A 797 28.43 22.68 17.10
C ILE A 797 29.63 23.63 17.04
N ARG A 798 30.14 23.88 15.83
CA ARG A 798 31.25 24.81 15.62
C ARG A 798 30.87 26.25 15.95
N ALA A 799 29.63 26.64 15.65
CA ALA A 799 29.14 27.98 15.93
C ALA A 799 28.80 28.20 17.42
N SER A 800 28.57 27.14 18.19
CA SER A 800 28.25 27.20 19.61
C SER A 800 29.42 26.90 20.55
N ASP A 801 30.62 26.62 20.03
CA ASP A 801 31.78 26.16 20.81
C ASP A 801 31.46 24.97 21.75
N SER A 802 30.55 24.09 21.31
CA SER A 802 30.17 22.91 22.08
C SER A 802 31.24 21.81 22.03
N ASP A 803 31.39 21.13 23.16
CA ASP A 803 32.22 19.94 23.40
C ASP A 803 31.66 18.64 22.80
N MET A 804 30.51 18.70 22.11
CA MET A 804 29.91 17.56 21.44
C MET A 804 30.73 17.08 20.22
N MET A 805 31.06 15.80 20.17
CA MET A 805 31.82 15.19 19.07
C MET A 805 30.91 14.38 18.13
N LEU A 806 31.22 14.41 16.84
CA LEU A 806 30.54 13.64 15.80
C LEU A 806 31.53 12.82 14.97
N ALA A 807 31.21 11.55 14.74
CA ALA A 807 31.94 10.67 13.85
C ALA A 807 31.89 11.17 12.39
N PRO A 808 32.89 10.87 11.56
CA PRO A 808 32.81 11.13 10.13
C PRO A 808 31.78 10.19 9.47
N LEU A 809 30.82 10.77 8.76
CA LEU A 809 29.67 10.04 8.18
C LEU A 809 30.07 8.84 7.30
N HIS A 810 31.12 8.97 6.48
CA HIS A 810 31.62 7.87 5.64
C HIS A 810 32.21 6.72 6.46
N ALA A 811 32.80 6.99 7.64
CA ALA A 811 33.34 5.93 8.50
C ALA A 811 32.21 5.14 9.16
N LEU A 812 31.11 5.81 9.52
CA LEU A 812 29.93 5.19 10.12
C LEU A 812 29.19 4.32 9.09
N LEU A 813 28.92 4.85 7.88
CA LEU A 813 28.08 4.18 6.89
C LEU A 813 28.81 3.09 6.08
N LEU A 814 30.13 3.20 5.89
CA LEU A 814 30.90 2.24 5.08
C LEU A 814 31.65 1.19 5.92
N SER A 815 31.69 1.32 7.25
CA SER A 815 32.28 0.30 8.12
C SER A 815 31.44 -1.00 8.09
N PRO A 816 32.09 -2.18 8.10
CA PRO A 816 31.39 -3.45 8.15
C PRO A 816 30.71 -3.64 9.50
N LEU A 817 29.43 -4.00 9.47
CA LEU A 817 28.60 -4.29 10.63
C LEU A 817 28.73 -5.77 10.99
N GLN A 818 28.75 -6.09 12.29
CA GLN A 818 28.78 -7.48 12.77
C GLN A 818 27.35 -7.96 13.06
N PRO A 819 27.02 -9.25 12.84
CA PRO A 819 27.92 -10.35 12.43
C PRO A 819 28.04 -10.57 10.90
N SER A 820 27.22 -9.91 10.08
CA SER A 820 27.12 -10.20 8.64
C SER A 820 28.31 -9.74 7.79
N GLY A 821 29.06 -8.74 8.26
CA GLY A 821 30.14 -8.08 7.49
C GLY A 821 29.64 -7.13 6.41
N LEU A 822 28.31 -6.96 6.28
CA LEU A 822 27.67 -5.97 5.39
C LEU A 822 27.86 -4.56 5.94
N ASN A 823 27.90 -3.56 5.08
CA ASN A 823 27.82 -2.15 5.49
C ASN A 823 26.45 -1.56 5.09
N ILE A 824 26.18 -0.32 5.50
CA ILE A 824 24.89 0.32 5.22
C ILE A 824 24.69 0.53 3.71
N LEU A 825 25.77 0.73 2.94
CA LEU A 825 25.69 0.83 1.48
C LEU A 825 25.16 -0.47 0.85
N ASP A 826 25.58 -1.64 1.35
CA ASP A 826 25.06 -2.93 0.87
C ASP A 826 23.56 -3.06 1.16
N ILE A 827 23.16 -2.74 2.39
CA ILE A 827 21.75 -2.79 2.84
C ILE A 827 20.87 -1.86 1.99
N VAL A 828 21.33 -0.63 1.75
CA VAL A 828 20.65 0.36 0.90
C VAL A 828 20.41 -0.19 -0.51
N LEU A 829 21.41 -0.84 -1.11
CA LEU A 829 21.28 -1.38 -2.46
C LEU A 829 20.34 -2.59 -2.52
N LEU A 830 20.27 -3.38 -1.46
CA LEU A 830 19.34 -4.51 -1.34
C LEU A 830 17.88 -4.02 -1.21
N TYR A 831 17.62 -2.98 -0.43
CA TYR A 831 16.28 -2.38 -0.39
C TYR A 831 15.84 -1.76 -1.72
N ILE A 832 16.77 -1.18 -2.48
CA ILE A 832 16.48 -0.67 -3.83
C ILE A 832 16.12 -1.81 -4.80
N GLU A 833 16.64 -3.03 -4.60
CA GLU A 833 16.29 -4.22 -5.40
C GLU A 833 14.87 -4.73 -5.14
N GLU A 834 14.38 -4.55 -3.91
CA GLU A 834 13.04 -4.94 -3.48
C GLU A 834 12.04 -3.79 -3.59
N ALA A 835 12.25 -2.83 -4.50
CA ALA A 835 11.36 -1.67 -4.64
C ALA A 835 9.91 -2.03 -5.02
N ASP A 836 9.70 -3.17 -5.69
CA ASP A 836 8.36 -3.67 -6.02
C ASP A 836 7.59 -4.15 -4.77
N ASP A 837 8.30 -4.75 -3.80
CA ASP A 837 7.72 -5.36 -2.59
C ASP A 837 7.80 -4.43 -1.35
N LEU A 838 8.86 -3.63 -1.23
CA LEU A 838 9.16 -2.71 -0.12
C LEU A 838 9.37 -1.27 -0.62
N PRO A 839 8.29 -0.66 -1.13
CA PRO A 839 8.37 0.55 -1.94
C PRO A 839 8.84 1.76 -1.08
N CYS A 840 8.42 1.85 0.18
CA CYS A 840 8.87 2.89 1.12
C CYS A 840 10.33 2.71 1.57
N HIS A 841 10.78 1.48 1.82
CA HIS A 841 12.17 1.20 2.22
C HIS A 841 13.13 1.55 1.08
N ALA A 842 12.79 1.19 -0.16
CA ALA A 842 13.58 1.55 -1.34
C ALA A 842 13.74 3.07 -1.49
N LEU A 843 12.68 3.85 -1.27
CA LEU A 843 12.72 5.31 -1.30
C LEU A 843 13.70 5.88 -0.27
N TYR A 844 13.61 5.41 0.96
CA TYR A 844 14.49 5.79 2.06
C TYR A 844 15.95 5.42 1.78
N ALA A 845 16.19 4.21 1.28
CA ALA A 845 17.50 3.75 0.87
C ALA A 845 18.11 4.65 -0.23
N ALA A 846 17.33 4.96 -1.26
CA ALA A 846 17.70 5.86 -2.35
C ALA A 846 18.14 7.25 -1.85
N ARG A 847 17.44 7.81 -0.86
CA ARG A 847 17.82 9.11 -0.27
C ARG A 847 19.15 9.06 0.46
N ILE A 848 19.42 8.00 1.23
CA ILE A 848 20.74 7.81 1.85
C ILE A 848 21.81 7.79 0.76
N LEU A 849 21.55 7.11 -0.35
CA LEU A 849 22.48 7.02 -1.47
C LEU A 849 22.73 8.38 -2.12
N ARG A 850 21.69 9.19 -2.34
CA ARG A 850 21.81 10.56 -2.87
C ARG A 850 22.68 11.44 -1.98
N GLU A 851 22.39 11.48 -0.68
CA GLU A 851 23.16 12.27 0.29
C GLU A 851 24.62 11.81 0.35
N LEU A 852 24.87 10.50 0.34
CA LEU A 852 26.23 9.95 0.28
C LEU A 852 27.00 10.42 -0.95
N CYS A 853 26.34 10.47 -2.11
CA CYS A 853 26.94 10.95 -3.34
C CYS A 853 27.24 12.46 -3.30
N ALA A 854 26.38 13.26 -2.67
CA ALA A 854 26.54 14.71 -2.57
C ALA A 854 27.70 15.16 -1.66
N ILE A 855 28.20 14.30 -0.76
CA ILE A 855 29.22 14.69 0.24
C ILE A 855 30.55 15.12 -0.42
N ARG A 856 31.17 14.25 -1.24
CA ARG A 856 32.46 14.52 -1.92
C ARG A 856 32.66 13.62 -3.14
N PRO A 857 33.19 14.15 -4.26
CA PRO A 857 33.52 13.35 -5.46
C PRO A 857 34.46 12.16 -5.20
N SER A 858 35.47 12.32 -4.32
CA SER A 858 36.42 11.25 -4.00
C SER A 858 35.78 10.05 -3.30
N LEU A 859 34.66 10.26 -2.58
CA LEU A 859 33.93 9.19 -1.90
C LEU A 859 33.16 8.33 -2.93
N GLN A 860 32.62 8.96 -3.98
CA GLN A 860 31.92 8.25 -5.05
C GLN A 860 32.85 7.28 -5.77
N SER A 861 34.10 7.68 -6.07
CA SER A 861 35.08 6.77 -6.68
C SER A 861 35.39 5.56 -5.78
N HIS A 862 35.51 5.78 -4.46
CA HIS A 862 35.72 4.70 -3.50
C HIS A 862 34.52 3.74 -3.41
N MET A 863 33.28 4.26 -3.44
CA MET A 863 32.07 3.44 -3.47
C MET A 863 32.00 2.59 -4.74
N VAL A 864 32.34 3.16 -5.90
CA VAL A 864 32.41 2.44 -7.18
C VAL A 864 33.42 1.28 -7.12
N GLU A 865 34.58 1.50 -6.51
CA GLU A 865 35.59 0.45 -6.29
C GLU A 865 35.09 -0.67 -5.37
N LEU A 866 34.42 -0.33 -4.26
CA LEU A 866 33.82 -1.29 -3.33
C LEU A 866 32.77 -2.17 -4.02
N LEU A 867 31.90 -1.58 -4.84
CA LEU A 867 30.85 -2.31 -5.56
C LEU A 867 31.41 -3.22 -6.67
N ARG A 868 32.49 -2.79 -7.34
CA ARG A 868 33.20 -3.63 -8.32
C ARG A 868 33.88 -4.81 -7.66
N ALA A 869 34.57 -4.58 -6.54
CA ALA A 869 35.25 -5.65 -5.79
C ALA A 869 34.27 -6.74 -5.34
N ARG A 870 33.01 -6.37 -5.08
CA ARG A 870 31.93 -7.29 -4.65
C ARG A 870 31.15 -7.93 -5.81
N LYS A 871 31.46 -7.64 -7.08
CA LYS A 871 30.73 -8.12 -8.28
C LYS A 871 29.23 -7.81 -8.29
N MET A 872 28.77 -6.80 -7.54
CA MET A 872 27.35 -6.46 -7.38
C MET A 872 26.82 -5.54 -8.49
N VAL A 873 27.65 -5.10 -9.43
CA VAL A 873 27.30 -4.10 -10.45
C VAL A 873 26.09 -4.50 -11.31
N ALA A 874 26.08 -5.73 -11.82
CA ALA A 874 24.96 -6.22 -12.63
C ALA A 874 23.67 -6.40 -11.81
N ARG A 875 23.79 -6.69 -10.50
CA ARG A 875 22.67 -6.77 -9.57
C ARG A 875 22.07 -5.37 -9.30
N ASN A 876 22.92 -4.40 -9.00
CA ASN A 876 22.51 -3.02 -8.69
C ASN A 876 21.94 -2.28 -9.90
N ALA A 877 22.47 -2.53 -11.11
CA ALA A 877 21.91 -1.98 -12.33
C ALA A 877 20.51 -2.53 -12.66
N ARG A 878 20.21 -3.77 -12.23
CA ARG A 878 18.86 -4.36 -12.31
C ARG A 878 17.91 -3.75 -11.28
N ALA A 879 18.36 -3.57 -10.04
CA ALA A 879 17.57 -2.92 -8.99
C ALA A 879 17.04 -1.55 -9.44
N ILE A 880 17.90 -0.75 -10.06
CA ILE A 880 17.51 0.57 -10.57
C ILE A 880 16.58 0.50 -11.78
N ARG A 881 16.69 -0.54 -12.62
CA ARG A 881 15.70 -0.78 -13.67
C ARG A 881 14.31 -1.08 -13.11
N SER A 882 14.22 -1.96 -12.10
CA SER A 882 12.95 -2.30 -11.43
C SER A 882 12.31 -1.06 -10.82
N VAL A 883 13.10 -0.23 -10.13
CA VAL A 883 12.66 1.07 -9.61
C VAL A 883 12.12 2.03 -10.68
N LEU A 884 12.71 2.00 -11.88
CA LEU A 884 12.32 2.86 -13.00
C LEU A 884 11.16 2.28 -13.84
N ASN A 885 10.52 1.19 -13.41
CA ASN A 885 9.42 0.58 -14.15
C ASN A 885 8.09 1.33 -13.89
N PRO A 886 7.40 1.85 -14.93
CA PRO A 886 6.14 2.59 -14.81
C PRO A 886 5.06 1.94 -13.94
N SER A 887 5.01 0.60 -13.90
CA SER A 887 4.03 -0.14 -13.10
C SER A 887 4.33 -0.15 -11.60
N SER A 888 5.59 0.05 -11.20
CA SER A 888 6.04 0.10 -9.79
C SER A 888 6.40 1.52 -9.33
N ILE A 889 6.41 2.50 -10.22
CA ILE A 889 6.60 3.92 -9.88
C ILE A 889 5.35 4.41 -9.13
N ARG A 890 5.40 4.31 -7.80
CA ARG A 890 4.55 5.07 -6.86
C ARG A 890 5.29 6.25 -6.20
N TYR A 891 6.59 6.44 -6.51
CA TYR A 891 7.43 7.47 -5.91
C TYR A 891 8.21 8.30 -6.93
N THR A 892 8.62 9.47 -6.49
CA THR A 892 9.42 10.41 -7.27
C THR A 892 10.87 9.95 -7.34
N VAL A 893 11.26 9.36 -8.46
CA VAL A 893 12.64 8.94 -8.79
C VAL A 893 13.67 10.07 -8.70
N SER A 894 13.27 11.34 -8.64
CA SER A 894 14.18 12.46 -8.25
C SER A 894 14.90 12.19 -6.92
N ASP A 895 14.31 11.41 -6.02
CA ASP A 895 14.96 10.97 -4.77
C ASP A 895 15.89 9.75 -4.96
N MET A 896 15.73 8.99 -6.06
CA MET A 896 16.40 7.71 -6.32
C MET A 896 17.54 7.81 -7.33
N VAL A 897 17.45 8.72 -8.30
CA VAL A 897 18.56 9.06 -9.18
C VAL A 897 19.39 10.10 -8.44
N ALA A 898 20.62 9.73 -8.09
CA ALA A 898 21.61 10.67 -7.57
C ALA A 898 22.05 11.62 -8.70
N LEU A 899 21.14 12.47 -9.19
CA LEU A 899 21.38 13.50 -10.22
C LEU A 899 22.57 14.38 -9.81
N ASP A 900 22.62 14.75 -8.53
CA ASP A 900 23.74 15.47 -7.89
C ASP A 900 25.10 14.79 -8.11
N SER A 901 25.15 13.46 -8.27
CA SER A 901 26.41 12.74 -8.50
C SER A 901 27.00 13.01 -9.89
N VAL A 902 26.15 13.25 -10.90
CA VAL A 902 26.59 13.61 -12.25
C VAL A 902 26.99 15.08 -12.29
N GLU A 903 26.26 15.95 -11.57
CA GLU A 903 26.55 17.38 -11.50
C GLU A 903 27.85 17.70 -10.72
N THR A 904 28.14 16.95 -9.65
CA THR A 904 29.31 17.19 -8.79
C THR A 904 30.64 16.70 -9.38
N ASP A 905 30.63 15.70 -10.26
CA ASP A 905 31.83 15.24 -10.99
C ASP A 905 31.48 14.61 -12.36
N PRO A 906 31.12 15.42 -13.38
CA PRO A 906 30.68 14.93 -14.69
C PRO A 906 31.80 14.27 -15.51
N ALA A 907 33.06 14.50 -15.15
CA ALA A 907 34.22 14.08 -15.93
C ALA A 907 34.87 12.78 -15.42
N LYS A 908 34.42 12.23 -14.28
CA LYS A 908 34.99 11.01 -13.66
C LYS A 908 33.96 9.92 -13.46
N ASN A 909 34.44 8.74 -13.07
CA ASN A 909 33.62 7.57 -12.78
C ASN A 909 32.72 7.82 -11.55
N ASN A 910 31.51 8.31 -11.80
CA ASN A 910 30.48 8.46 -10.77
C ASN A 910 29.64 7.17 -10.62
N LEU A 911 28.91 7.11 -9.51
CA LEU A 911 28.07 5.97 -9.18
C LEU A 911 26.91 5.80 -10.17
N CYS A 912 26.32 6.90 -10.66
CA CYS A 912 25.23 6.87 -11.63
C CYS A 912 25.60 6.15 -12.93
N PHE A 913 26.77 6.40 -13.53
CA PHE A 913 27.19 5.69 -14.75
C PHE A 913 27.23 4.16 -14.55
N LEU A 914 27.74 3.71 -13.40
CA LEU A 914 27.81 2.28 -13.06
C LEU A 914 26.41 1.66 -12.93
N LEU A 915 25.51 2.38 -12.27
CA LEU A 915 24.14 1.98 -11.95
C LEU A 915 23.21 1.96 -13.18
N PHE A 916 23.40 2.87 -14.13
CA PHE A 916 22.64 2.88 -15.40
C PHE A 916 23.18 1.90 -16.45
N GLY A 917 24.24 1.16 -16.13
CA GLY A 917 24.77 0.08 -16.96
C GLY A 917 25.89 0.49 -17.93
N PHE A 918 26.61 1.58 -17.66
CA PHE A 918 27.81 1.97 -18.42
C PHE A 918 29.09 1.32 -17.85
N LYS A 919 29.86 0.64 -18.70
CA LYS A 919 31.27 0.26 -18.49
C LYS A 919 32.12 1.51 -18.64
N THR A 920 32.74 1.94 -17.54
CA THR A 920 33.70 3.04 -17.57
C THR A 920 35.08 2.53 -18.01
N THR A 921 35.60 3.02 -19.13
CA THR A 921 36.99 2.78 -19.57
C THR A 921 37.91 3.91 -19.09
N THR A 922 39.23 3.69 -19.09
CA THR A 922 40.23 4.73 -18.73
C THR A 922 40.20 5.97 -19.62
N ASP A 923 39.53 5.88 -20.77
CA ASP A 923 39.60 6.85 -21.86
C ASP A 923 38.33 7.73 -21.95
N GLY A 924 37.41 7.60 -20.97
CA GLY A 924 36.18 8.39 -20.91
C GLY A 924 35.09 7.98 -21.92
N SER A 925 35.34 6.96 -22.77
CA SER A 925 34.32 6.37 -23.64
C SER A 925 33.52 5.33 -22.85
N GLY A 926 32.29 5.69 -22.45
CA GLY A 926 31.36 4.77 -21.81
C GLY A 926 30.80 3.78 -22.84
N GLN A 927 31.03 2.49 -22.66
CA GLN A 927 30.33 1.43 -23.41
C GLN A 927 29.24 0.86 -22.52
N LEU A 928 28.04 0.56 -23.03
CA LEU A 928 27.06 -0.19 -22.24
C LEU A 928 27.62 -1.58 -21.88
N TYR A 929 27.26 -2.13 -20.72
CA TYR A 929 27.60 -3.51 -20.43
C TYR A 929 27.03 -4.42 -21.53
N ASP A 930 27.85 -5.34 -22.06
CA ASP A 930 27.37 -6.47 -22.86
C ASP A 930 26.67 -7.42 -21.90
N VAL A 931 25.47 -7.06 -21.49
CA VAL A 931 24.57 -7.98 -20.81
C VAL A 931 23.80 -8.64 -21.93
N GLU A 932 24.32 -9.77 -22.41
CA GLU A 932 23.68 -10.61 -23.42
C GLU A 932 22.16 -10.67 -23.15
N SER A 933 21.37 -9.95 -23.98
CA SER A 933 19.89 -9.94 -24.04
C SER A 933 19.03 -9.19 -22.99
N GLN A 934 19.53 -8.32 -22.10
CA GLN A 934 18.68 -7.60 -21.13
C GLN A 934 18.78 -6.06 -21.17
N PRO A 935 17.65 -5.31 -21.10
CA PRO A 935 17.65 -3.85 -21.06
C PRO A 935 18.25 -3.32 -19.75
N THR A 936 19.02 -2.23 -19.81
CA THR A 936 19.61 -1.54 -18.63
C THR A 936 18.67 -0.45 -18.09
N GLY A 937 18.98 0.12 -16.92
CA GLY A 937 18.24 1.29 -16.41
C GLY A 937 18.18 2.46 -17.40
N PHE A 938 19.19 2.62 -18.25
CA PHE A 938 19.17 3.62 -19.33
C PHE A 938 18.10 3.32 -20.39
N HIS A 939 17.93 2.06 -20.78
CA HIS A 939 16.88 1.65 -21.73
C HIS A 939 15.48 1.86 -21.14
N GLN A 940 15.34 1.69 -19.82
CA GLN A 940 14.08 1.96 -19.12
C GLN A 940 13.70 3.44 -19.14
N VAL A 941 14.69 4.34 -18.95
CA VAL A 941 14.47 5.79 -19.11
C VAL A 941 14.04 6.14 -20.54
N LEU A 942 14.64 5.52 -21.56
CA LEU A 942 14.23 5.72 -22.95
C LEU A 942 12.79 5.24 -23.19
N SER A 943 12.40 4.07 -22.67
CA SER A 943 11.03 3.55 -22.75
C SER A 943 10.02 4.48 -22.06
N ILE A 944 10.36 5.03 -20.88
CA ILE A 944 9.55 6.03 -20.19
C ILE A 944 9.37 7.28 -21.07
N LEU A 945 10.44 7.77 -21.68
CA LEU A 945 10.37 8.93 -22.57
C LEU A 945 9.52 8.65 -23.82
N GLU A 946 9.63 7.46 -24.41
CA GLU A 946 8.78 7.04 -25.53
C GLU A 946 7.29 6.98 -25.14
N GLN A 947 6.97 6.40 -23.97
CA GLN A 947 5.60 6.37 -23.44
C GLN A 947 5.06 7.76 -23.13
N PHE A 948 5.90 8.63 -22.56
CA PHE A 948 5.55 10.02 -22.28
C PHE A 948 5.24 10.78 -23.57
N VAL A 949 6.05 10.60 -24.61
CA VAL A 949 5.84 11.25 -25.92
C VAL A 949 4.60 10.69 -26.64
N ALA A 950 4.29 9.40 -26.47
CA ALA A 950 3.16 8.76 -27.14
C ALA A 950 1.80 8.99 -26.45
N ALA A 951 1.77 9.46 -25.20
CA ALA A 951 0.53 9.61 -24.44
C ALA A 951 -0.28 10.85 -24.84
N GLN A 952 -1.61 10.70 -24.91
CA GLN A 952 -2.52 11.83 -25.14
C GLN A 952 -2.52 12.84 -23.97
N ASN A 953 -2.36 12.34 -22.74
CA ASN A 953 -2.27 13.15 -21.51
C ASN A 953 -0.99 12.82 -20.72
N PRO A 954 0.18 13.32 -21.16
CA PRO A 954 1.47 12.94 -20.60
C PRO A 954 1.67 13.36 -19.13
N LEU A 955 0.94 14.37 -18.66
CA LEU A 955 1.00 14.85 -17.27
C LEU A 955 0.23 13.97 -16.28
N GLN A 956 -0.77 13.22 -16.75
CA GLN A 956 -1.53 12.25 -15.94
C GLN A 956 -0.82 10.90 -15.82
N LEU A 957 0.32 10.73 -16.50
CA LEU A 957 1.12 9.53 -16.34
C LEU A 957 1.69 9.47 -14.92
N PRO A 958 1.71 8.31 -14.26
CA PRO A 958 2.19 8.16 -12.88
C PRO A 958 3.68 8.53 -12.71
N PHE A 959 4.39 8.65 -13.83
CA PHE A 959 5.81 8.96 -13.93
C PHE A 959 6.10 10.32 -14.59
N SER A 960 5.09 11.18 -14.77
CA SER A 960 5.28 12.52 -15.34
C SER A 960 6.29 13.36 -14.53
N ALA A 961 6.23 13.26 -13.20
CA ALA A 961 7.15 13.86 -12.23
C ALA A 961 8.63 13.46 -12.41
N LEU A 962 8.94 12.43 -13.21
CA LEU A 962 10.31 12.04 -13.55
C LEU A 962 11.01 13.06 -14.45
N ILE A 963 10.24 13.74 -15.29
CA ILE A 963 10.78 14.60 -16.34
C ILE A 963 10.96 16.03 -15.81
N GLU A 964 10.09 16.47 -14.90
CA GLU A 964 10.22 17.76 -14.21
C GLU A 964 9.61 17.69 -12.77
N PRO A 965 10.39 17.85 -11.69
CA PRO A 965 9.87 17.81 -10.31
C PRO A 965 8.80 18.88 -10.02
N SER A 966 8.79 19.97 -10.79
CA SER A 966 7.85 21.09 -10.75
C SER A 966 6.39 20.68 -11.00
N PHE A 967 6.14 19.48 -11.54
CA PHE A 967 4.79 18.95 -11.76
C PHE A 967 3.96 18.74 -10.48
N ARG A 968 4.59 18.61 -9.30
CA ARG A 968 3.90 18.30 -8.03
C ARG A 968 2.93 19.38 -7.53
N LEU A 969 3.02 20.61 -8.04
CA LEU A 969 2.27 21.76 -7.53
C LEU A 969 1.13 22.20 -8.47
N LEU A 970 0.94 21.51 -9.60
CA LEU A 970 0.17 22.03 -10.73
C LEU A 970 -0.87 21.02 -11.20
N ASP A 971 -1.71 20.54 -10.28
CA ASP A 971 -2.79 19.59 -10.62
C ASP A 971 -4.00 20.23 -11.32
N ASP A 972 -4.03 21.55 -11.54
CA ASP A 972 -5.26 22.21 -12.06
C ASP A 972 -5.05 23.42 -13.01
N SER A 973 -3.85 23.66 -13.56
CA SER A 973 -3.65 24.81 -14.49
C SER A 973 -3.31 24.38 -15.92
N GLU A 974 -4.34 24.34 -16.78
CA GLU A 974 -4.32 23.79 -18.14
C GLU A 974 -3.44 24.50 -19.21
N GLY A 975 -2.65 25.53 -18.91
CA GLY A 975 -2.00 26.34 -19.97
C GLY A 975 -0.49 26.51 -19.88
N PRO A 976 0.03 27.36 -18.99
CA PRO A 976 1.37 27.95 -19.15
C PRO A 976 2.53 27.04 -18.72
N ALA A 977 2.34 26.24 -17.67
CA ALA A 977 3.36 25.32 -17.18
C ALA A 977 3.56 24.13 -18.12
N ARG A 978 2.47 23.55 -18.65
CA ARG A 978 2.51 22.51 -19.69
C ARG A 978 3.30 22.98 -20.90
N LEU A 979 3.03 24.20 -21.37
CA LEU A 979 3.74 24.81 -22.48
C LEU A 979 5.23 25.01 -22.17
N SER A 980 5.58 25.42 -20.95
CA SER A 980 6.97 25.62 -20.52
C SER A 980 7.77 24.32 -20.55
N VAL A 981 7.21 23.22 -20.03
CA VAL A 981 7.93 21.94 -20.01
C VAL A 981 8.07 21.36 -21.42
N THR A 982 7.02 21.41 -22.25
CA THR A 982 7.11 21.00 -23.65
C THR A 982 8.24 21.75 -24.37
N ARG A 983 8.35 23.07 -24.16
CA ARG A 983 9.44 23.87 -24.73
C ARG A 983 10.83 23.44 -24.23
N MET A 984 10.99 23.14 -22.95
CA MET A 984 12.26 22.68 -22.37
C MET A 984 12.71 21.32 -22.93
N ILE A 985 11.78 20.35 -23.01
CA ILE A 985 12.04 19.02 -23.57
C ILE A 985 12.38 19.15 -25.06
N SER A 986 11.56 19.86 -25.83
CA SER A 986 11.82 20.10 -27.27
C SER A 986 13.18 20.78 -27.49
N GLY A 987 13.54 21.78 -26.67
CA GLY A 987 14.86 22.41 -26.73
C GLY A 987 16.00 21.42 -26.50
N SER A 988 15.86 20.52 -25.53
CA SER A 988 16.88 19.50 -25.21
C SER A 988 17.01 18.44 -26.31
N ILE A 989 15.90 17.97 -26.88
CA ILE A 989 15.88 17.06 -28.04
C ILE A 989 16.59 17.70 -29.24
N LEU A 990 16.36 18.99 -29.51
CA LEU A 990 17.01 19.70 -30.60
C LEU A 990 18.53 19.84 -30.39
N HIS A 991 18.99 20.06 -29.15
CA HIS A 991 20.43 20.05 -28.84
C HIS A 991 21.07 18.67 -29.07
N LEU A 992 20.44 17.59 -28.59
CA LEU A 992 20.92 16.22 -28.82
C LEU A 992 20.95 15.88 -30.31
N THR A 993 19.91 16.28 -31.04
CA THR A 993 19.82 16.13 -32.49
C THR A 993 20.96 16.88 -33.19
N ALA A 994 21.24 18.12 -32.79
CA ALA A 994 22.35 18.90 -33.35
C ALA A 994 23.72 18.23 -33.09
N LEU A 995 23.92 17.65 -31.90
CA LEU A 995 25.13 16.90 -31.56
C LEU A 995 25.28 15.62 -32.39
N GLU A 996 24.22 14.84 -32.55
CA GLU A 996 24.21 13.61 -33.35
C GLU A 996 24.50 13.92 -34.82
N ILE A 997 23.79 14.89 -35.40
CA ILE A 997 24.01 15.34 -36.79
C ILE A 997 25.46 15.81 -36.98
N SER A 998 25.98 16.64 -36.07
CA SER A 998 27.37 17.13 -36.13
C SER A 998 28.39 15.99 -36.08
N SER A 999 28.15 14.97 -35.26
CA SER A 999 29.00 13.78 -35.16
C SER A 999 28.96 12.92 -36.44
N LEU A 1000 27.76 12.66 -36.95
CA LEU A 1000 27.54 11.86 -38.18
C LEU A 1000 28.14 12.54 -39.42
N LEU A 1001 27.98 13.86 -39.54
CA LEU A 1001 28.56 14.63 -40.64
C LEU A 1001 30.09 14.68 -40.56
N LYS A 1002 30.69 14.82 -39.35
CA LYS A 1002 32.15 14.73 -39.16
C LYS A 1002 32.72 13.36 -39.54
N THR A 1003 31.94 12.30 -39.37
CA THR A 1003 32.34 10.92 -39.65
C THR A 1003 31.97 10.47 -41.07
N GLY A 1004 31.30 11.31 -41.87
CA GLY A 1004 30.99 11.07 -43.28
C GLY A 1004 29.72 10.24 -43.53
N HIS A 1005 28.84 10.08 -42.54
CA HIS A 1005 27.55 9.42 -42.69
C HIS A 1005 26.45 10.43 -43.05
N PHE A 1006 25.86 10.29 -44.23
CA PHE A 1006 24.92 11.29 -44.78
C PHE A 1006 23.44 10.89 -44.74
N ASN A 1007 23.10 9.59 -44.76
CA ASN A 1007 21.70 9.13 -44.83
C ASN A 1007 20.87 9.53 -43.60
N LYS A 1008 21.42 9.33 -42.40
CA LYS A 1008 20.70 9.61 -41.15
C LYS A 1008 20.55 11.12 -40.88
N PRO A 1009 21.59 11.97 -41.09
CA PRO A 1009 21.41 13.43 -41.08
C PRO A 1009 20.40 13.93 -42.12
N GLN A 1010 20.32 13.30 -43.30
CA GLN A 1010 19.32 13.64 -44.31
C GLN A 1010 17.91 13.37 -43.79
N GLU A 1011 17.63 12.17 -43.25
CA GLU A 1011 16.32 11.84 -42.66
C GLU A 1011 15.91 12.81 -41.54
N MET A 1012 16.85 13.14 -40.63
CA MET A 1012 16.60 14.06 -39.52
C MET A 1012 16.33 15.49 -39.99
N TYR A 1013 17.12 16.00 -40.94
CA TYR A 1013 16.88 17.34 -41.50
C TYR A 1013 15.59 17.39 -42.31
N SER A 1014 15.28 16.35 -43.11
CA SER A 1014 14.03 16.25 -43.85
C SER A 1014 12.82 16.25 -42.92
N ALA A 1015 12.84 15.48 -41.83
CA ALA A 1015 11.75 15.47 -40.84
C ALA A 1015 11.50 16.83 -40.16
N LEU A 1016 12.54 17.66 -40.02
CA LEU A 1016 12.47 18.97 -39.38
C LEU A 1016 12.14 20.13 -40.34
N LEU A 1017 12.52 20.00 -41.62
CA LEU A 1017 12.54 21.10 -42.59
C LEU A 1017 11.61 20.89 -43.79
N GLU A 1018 11.16 19.66 -44.07
CA GLU A 1018 10.11 19.39 -45.07
C GLU A 1018 8.71 19.69 -44.49
N ALA A 1019 7.74 19.94 -45.37
CA ALA A 1019 6.38 20.27 -44.99
C ALA A 1019 5.69 19.08 -44.28
N SER A 1020 5.13 19.31 -43.10
CA SER A 1020 4.48 18.26 -42.29
C SER A 1020 2.97 18.48 -42.18
N GLU A 1021 2.16 17.45 -42.52
CA GLU A 1021 0.69 17.47 -42.38
C GLU A 1021 0.23 17.73 -40.93
N ALA A 1022 1.06 17.42 -39.93
CA ALA A 1022 0.76 17.65 -38.52
C ALA A 1022 0.76 19.14 -38.13
N VAL A 1023 1.53 19.98 -38.84
CA VAL A 1023 1.60 21.43 -38.57
C VAL A 1023 0.40 22.16 -39.17
N THR A 1024 -0.17 21.64 -40.26
CA THR A 1024 -1.31 22.23 -40.98
C THR A 1024 -2.67 22.10 -40.27
N CYS A 1025 -2.79 21.23 -39.25
CA CYS A 1025 -4.07 20.94 -38.59
C CYS A 1025 -4.41 21.86 -37.40
N HIS A 1026 -3.51 22.74 -36.97
CA HIS A 1026 -3.67 23.56 -35.75
C HIS A 1026 -3.65 25.08 -35.97
N GLN A 1027 -3.68 25.57 -37.21
CA GLN A 1027 -3.66 27.01 -37.51
C GLN A 1027 -4.92 27.44 -38.28
N GLU A 1028 -5.99 27.80 -37.57
CA GLU A 1028 -7.18 28.41 -38.18
C GLU A 1028 -7.10 29.95 -38.35
N GLU A 1029 -6.03 30.62 -37.91
CA GLU A 1029 -5.90 32.08 -38.10
C GLU A 1029 -4.53 32.49 -38.68
N LEU A 1030 -4.56 32.82 -39.98
CA LEU A 1030 -3.71 33.74 -40.75
C LEU A 1030 -2.26 34.00 -40.29
N GLU A 1031 -1.30 33.37 -40.99
CA GLU A 1031 -0.25 34.08 -41.77
C GLU A 1031 0.50 33.07 -42.65
N ALA A 1032 0.44 33.27 -43.98
CA ALA A 1032 1.03 32.38 -44.97
C ALA A 1032 2.57 32.39 -44.90
N GLY A 1033 3.21 31.22 -44.74
CA GLY A 1033 4.61 31.09 -45.15
C GLY A 1033 5.49 30.00 -44.54
N VAL A 1034 5.06 29.19 -43.56
CA VAL A 1034 5.98 28.23 -42.91
C VAL A 1034 5.32 26.86 -42.67
N ASP A 1035 5.66 25.89 -43.52
CA ASP A 1035 5.08 24.54 -43.46
C ASP A 1035 5.95 23.53 -42.66
N ASN A 1036 7.09 23.95 -42.09
CA ASN A 1036 8.05 23.05 -41.42
C ASN A 1036 8.14 23.21 -39.89
N LEU A 1037 8.49 22.11 -39.23
CA LEU A 1037 8.45 21.98 -37.77
C LEU A 1037 9.49 22.86 -37.06
N LEU A 1038 10.72 22.93 -37.57
CA LEU A 1038 11.80 23.70 -36.93
C LEU A 1038 11.49 25.20 -36.87
N PHE A 1039 10.96 25.76 -37.96
CA PHE A 1039 10.64 27.18 -38.04
C PHE A 1039 9.37 27.52 -37.25
N SER A 1040 8.39 26.60 -37.22
CA SER A 1040 7.23 26.72 -36.33
C SER A 1040 7.67 26.78 -34.85
N LEU A 1041 8.56 25.88 -34.41
CA LEU A 1041 9.08 25.86 -33.04
C LEU A 1041 9.84 27.16 -32.70
N LEU A 1042 10.64 27.69 -33.63
CA LEU A 1042 11.36 28.95 -33.43
C LEU A 1042 10.41 30.15 -33.26
N ARG A 1043 9.31 30.20 -34.04
CA ARG A 1043 8.28 31.24 -33.94
C ARG A 1043 7.49 31.16 -32.63
N HIS A 1044 7.10 29.96 -32.23
CA HIS A 1044 6.44 29.67 -30.95
C HIS A 1044 7.38 29.75 -29.75
N GLY A 1045 8.67 29.99 -29.96
CA GLY A 1045 9.63 30.32 -28.92
C GLY A 1045 9.34 31.67 -28.25
N ARG A 1046 8.57 32.57 -28.88
CA ARG A 1046 8.22 33.87 -28.30
C ARG A 1046 7.12 33.75 -27.24
N ILE A 1047 7.25 34.47 -26.14
CA ILE A 1047 6.23 34.58 -25.08
C ILE A 1047 5.92 36.06 -24.85
N GLU A 1048 4.64 36.42 -24.85
CA GLU A 1048 4.17 37.69 -24.32
C GLU A 1048 3.92 37.49 -22.82
N LEU A 1049 4.83 37.98 -21.97
CA LEU A 1049 4.65 37.94 -20.52
C LEU A 1049 3.57 38.96 -20.12
N SER A 1050 2.61 38.56 -19.28
CA SER A 1050 1.59 39.48 -18.76
C SER A 1050 2.17 40.46 -17.71
N GLU A 1051 1.37 41.47 -17.38
CA GLU A 1051 1.63 42.61 -16.49
C GLU A 1051 2.52 42.32 -15.25
N GLU A 1052 3.26 43.34 -14.79
CA GLU A 1052 4.10 43.28 -13.57
C GLU A 1052 3.37 42.60 -12.39
N ILE A 1053 3.93 41.51 -11.86
CA ILE A 1053 3.38 40.82 -10.68
C ILE A 1053 3.32 41.81 -9.51
N ALA A 1054 2.12 42.11 -9.04
CA ALA A 1054 1.91 43.05 -7.95
C ALA A 1054 2.54 42.53 -6.65
N TYR A 1055 3.43 43.32 -6.05
CA TYR A 1055 4.02 43.00 -4.76
C TYR A 1055 2.95 43.02 -3.65
N PRO A 1056 2.92 42.03 -2.74
CA PRO A 1056 1.89 41.95 -1.71
C PRO A 1056 1.95 43.16 -0.78
N ARG A 1057 0.78 43.63 -0.32
CA ARG A 1057 0.70 44.70 0.69
C ARG A 1057 1.02 44.13 2.07
N LEU A 1058 2.21 44.42 2.58
CA LEU A 1058 2.68 43.94 3.88
C LEU A 1058 2.39 44.96 4.98
N VAL A 1059 1.79 44.51 6.08
CA VAL A 1059 1.57 45.32 7.30
C VAL A 1059 2.45 44.80 8.45
N HIS A 1060 2.63 43.48 8.54
CA HIS A 1060 3.35 42.82 9.63
C HIS A 1060 4.80 42.46 9.25
N PHE A 1061 5.06 42.09 7.99
CA PHE A 1061 6.42 41.82 7.50
C PHE A 1061 7.17 43.07 7.03
N ASN A 1062 8.46 43.16 7.37
CA ASN A 1062 9.33 44.21 6.85
C ASN A 1062 9.74 43.91 5.41
N ALA A 1063 9.24 44.69 4.45
CA ALA A 1063 9.49 44.49 3.02
C ALA A 1063 10.98 44.45 2.65
N HIS A 1064 11.83 45.27 3.27
CA HIS A 1064 13.27 45.30 2.93
C HIS A 1064 14.01 44.05 3.41
N ARG A 1065 13.67 43.55 4.61
CA ARG A 1065 14.22 42.28 5.11
C ARG A 1065 13.69 41.09 4.33
N LEU A 1066 12.44 41.16 3.87
CA LEU A 1066 11.84 40.11 3.07
C LEU A 1066 12.56 39.97 1.73
N HIS A 1067 12.92 41.07 1.06
CA HIS A 1067 13.76 41.01 -0.15
C HIS A 1067 15.12 40.34 0.10
N MET A 1068 15.82 40.68 1.19
CA MET A 1068 17.07 39.98 1.53
C MET A 1068 16.86 38.49 1.81
N LEU A 1069 15.67 38.13 2.32
CA LEU A 1069 15.31 36.75 2.61
C LEU A 1069 15.01 35.96 1.31
N PHE A 1070 14.34 36.59 0.34
CA PHE A 1070 14.20 36.05 -1.02
C PHE A 1070 15.57 35.82 -1.68
N ASP A 1071 16.52 36.75 -1.53
CA ASP A 1071 17.88 36.57 -2.06
C ASP A 1071 18.59 35.34 -1.46
N THR A 1072 18.40 35.05 -0.17
CA THR A 1072 18.91 33.82 0.46
C THR A 1072 18.18 32.55 0.01
N CYS A 1073 16.95 32.66 -0.46
CA CYS A 1073 16.18 31.54 -1.01
C CYS A 1073 16.45 31.31 -2.50
N LYS A 1074 17.30 32.11 -3.15
CA LYS A 1074 17.53 32.00 -4.59
C LYS A 1074 18.35 30.75 -4.93
N THR A 1075 17.81 29.92 -5.81
CA THR A 1075 18.43 28.70 -6.35
C THR A 1075 18.37 28.71 -7.88
N THR A 1076 19.07 27.78 -8.52
CA THR A 1076 19.04 27.59 -9.98
C THR A 1076 18.65 26.16 -10.30
N THR A 1077 17.76 25.95 -11.26
CA THR A 1077 17.35 24.62 -11.74
C THR A 1077 18.47 23.95 -12.55
N VAL A 1078 18.29 22.66 -12.88
CA VAL A 1078 19.19 21.87 -13.76
C VAL A 1078 19.30 22.50 -15.15
N PHE A 1079 18.27 23.23 -15.60
CA PHE A 1079 18.27 23.98 -16.85
C PHE A 1079 18.83 25.40 -16.71
N ASN A 1080 19.49 25.69 -15.59
CA ASN A 1080 20.11 26.99 -15.26
C ASN A 1080 19.11 28.15 -15.16
N ILE A 1081 17.86 27.86 -14.78
CA ILE A 1081 16.80 28.86 -14.58
C ILE A 1081 16.83 29.28 -13.10
N ALA A 1082 16.92 30.59 -12.84
CA ALA A 1082 16.85 31.09 -11.46
C ALA A 1082 15.42 30.97 -10.91
N GLN A 1083 15.30 30.51 -9.66
CA GLN A 1083 14.02 30.41 -8.96
C GLN A 1083 14.23 30.64 -7.45
N TYR A 1084 13.15 30.93 -6.73
CA TYR A 1084 13.15 30.99 -5.27
C TYR A 1084 12.72 29.66 -4.68
N ASP A 1085 13.45 29.19 -3.67
CA ASP A 1085 13.07 28.07 -2.82
C ASP A 1085 11.93 28.50 -1.89
N ILE A 1086 10.69 28.27 -2.36
CA ILE A 1086 9.46 28.63 -1.66
C ILE A 1086 9.30 27.83 -0.36
N GLU A 1087 9.83 26.60 -0.33
CA GLU A 1087 9.76 25.76 0.86
C GLU A 1087 10.66 26.31 1.96
N TYR A 1088 11.91 26.65 1.61
CA TYR A 1088 12.83 27.28 2.56
C TYR A 1088 12.31 28.65 3.02
N LEU A 1089 11.72 29.43 2.11
CA LEU A 1089 11.06 30.69 2.44
C LEU A 1089 9.92 30.50 3.45
N HIS A 1090 9.03 29.52 3.22
CA HIS A 1090 7.94 29.20 4.13
C HIS A 1090 8.44 28.80 5.52
N VAL A 1091 9.48 27.96 5.59
CA VAL A 1091 10.10 27.54 6.86
C VAL A 1091 10.64 28.73 7.64
N LEU A 1092 11.32 29.66 6.97
CA LEU A 1092 11.86 30.87 7.60
C LEU A 1092 10.73 31.77 8.14
N LEU A 1093 9.64 31.94 7.38
CA LEU A 1093 8.50 32.76 7.80
C LEU A 1093 7.74 32.14 8.98
N VAL A 1094 7.43 30.83 8.94
CA VAL A 1094 6.76 30.13 10.05
C VAL A 1094 7.59 30.21 11.33
N ARG A 1095 8.90 30.05 11.23
CA ARG A 1095 9.81 30.16 12.38
C ARG A 1095 9.71 31.54 13.04
N GLU A 1096 9.71 32.61 12.26
CA GLU A 1096 9.60 33.97 12.78
C GLU A 1096 8.23 34.19 13.44
N ILE A 1097 7.14 33.71 12.83
CA ILE A 1097 5.78 33.79 13.41
C ILE A 1097 5.73 33.07 14.77
N VAL A 1098 6.19 31.82 14.83
CA VAL A 1098 6.20 31.03 16.08
C VAL A 1098 7.07 31.68 17.15
N SER A 1099 8.15 32.36 16.76
CA SER A 1099 9.03 33.05 17.71
C SER A 1099 8.38 34.24 18.43
N THR A 1100 7.28 34.78 17.88
CA THR A 1100 6.56 35.93 18.48
C THR A 1100 5.74 35.57 19.72
N GLN A 1101 5.43 34.28 19.93
CA GLN A 1101 4.55 33.79 21.01
C GLN A 1101 3.16 34.47 21.06
N ALA A 1102 2.66 35.01 19.95
CA ALA A 1102 1.35 35.64 19.90
C ALA A 1102 0.22 34.60 19.98
N GLU A 1103 -0.83 34.88 20.78
CA GLU A 1103 -2.01 34.01 20.92
C GLU A 1103 -2.86 33.96 19.64
N ASP A 1104 -2.85 35.02 18.83
CA ASP A 1104 -3.54 35.10 17.53
C ASP A 1104 -2.52 35.43 16.42
N THR A 1105 -2.32 34.49 15.50
CA THR A 1105 -1.40 34.62 14.36
C THR A 1105 -2.11 34.68 13.02
N THR A 1106 -3.45 34.68 13.01
CA THR A 1106 -4.27 34.52 11.79
C THR A 1106 -4.03 35.59 10.73
N THR A 1107 -3.76 36.82 11.13
CA THR A 1107 -3.46 37.94 10.22
C THR A 1107 -2.06 37.85 9.64
N VAL A 1108 -1.09 37.37 10.42
CA VAL A 1108 0.31 37.21 10.01
C VAL A 1108 0.48 35.98 9.12
N THR A 1109 -0.24 34.89 9.39
CA THR A 1109 -0.27 33.71 8.51
C THR A 1109 -0.88 34.04 7.16
N ARG A 1110 -1.93 34.87 7.10
CA ARG A 1110 -2.50 35.35 5.84
C ARG A 1110 -1.54 36.23 5.03
N GLU A 1111 -0.73 37.06 5.69
CA GLU A 1111 0.35 37.79 5.01
C GLU A 1111 1.47 36.86 4.52
N MET A 1112 1.82 35.84 5.30
CA MET A 1112 2.78 34.81 4.89
C MET A 1112 2.29 34.07 3.64
N GLU A 1113 1.03 33.67 3.59
CA GLU A 1113 0.41 33.07 2.40
C GLU A 1113 0.54 34.00 1.19
N ALA A 1114 0.23 35.29 1.33
CA ALA A 1114 0.37 36.26 0.25
C ALA A 1114 1.83 36.42 -0.24
N VAL A 1115 2.81 36.34 0.66
CA VAL A 1115 4.23 36.35 0.32
C VAL A 1115 4.64 35.08 -0.44
N LEU A 1116 4.14 33.92 -0.02
CA LEU A 1116 4.42 32.65 -0.70
C LEU A 1116 3.78 32.62 -2.09
N THR A 1117 2.53 33.09 -2.24
CA THR A 1117 1.86 33.23 -3.53
C THR A 1117 2.63 34.16 -4.47
N TYR A 1118 3.13 35.29 -3.96
CA TYR A 1118 3.99 36.17 -4.74
C TYR A 1118 5.26 35.45 -5.22
N GLY A 1119 5.91 34.68 -4.34
CA GLY A 1119 7.08 33.87 -4.71
C GLY A 1119 6.78 32.82 -5.77
N THR A 1120 5.64 32.13 -5.68
CA THR A 1120 5.23 31.12 -6.67
C THR A 1120 4.91 31.74 -8.03
N ASP A 1121 4.26 32.90 -8.06
CA ASP A 1121 3.94 33.61 -9.29
C ASP A 1121 5.21 34.09 -10.01
N VAL A 1122 6.19 34.61 -9.25
CA VAL A 1122 7.48 35.01 -9.81
C VAL A 1122 8.25 33.81 -10.37
N ASN A 1123 8.25 32.68 -9.67
CA ASN A 1123 8.86 31.44 -10.18
C ASN A 1123 8.18 30.97 -11.48
N SER A 1124 6.85 31.08 -11.58
CA SER A 1124 6.11 30.73 -12.80
C SER A 1124 6.53 31.56 -14.01
N GLN A 1125 6.70 32.88 -13.84
CA GLN A 1125 7.21 33.74 -14.91
C GLN A 1125 8.68 33.43 -15.27
N LEU A 1126 9.54 33.19 -14.29
CA LEU A 1126 10.94 32.81 -14.51
C LEU A 1126 11.06 31.48 -15.26
N LEU A 1127 10.22 30.50 -14.94
CA LEU A 1127 10.15 29.21 -15.62
C LEU A 1127 9.71 29.36 -17.07
N GLN A 1128 8.67 30.15 -17.35
CA GLN A 1128 8.20 30.41 -18.71
C GLN A 1128 9.29 31.04 -19.58
N ARG A 1129 10.00 32.04 -19.03
CA ARG A 1129 11.10 32.72 -19.73
C ARG A 1129 12.26 31.76 -20.00
N GLY A 1130 12.73 31.03 -18.99
CA GLY A 1130 13.82 30.07 -19.15
C GLY A 1130 13.48 28.92 -20.12
N ALA A 1131 12.22 28.46 -20.12
CA ALA A 1131 11.75 27.46 -21.08
C ALA A 1131 11.78 27.93 -22.54
N SER A 1132 11.40 29.18 -22.78
CA SER A 1132 11.50 29.83 -24.10
C SER A 1132 12.95 29.93 -24.57
N GLU A 1133 13.84 30.43 -23.70
CA GLU A 1133 15.26 30.55 -24.00
C GLU A 1133 15.88 29.19 -24.35
N GLN A 1134 15.52 28.14 -23.63
CA GLN A 1134 16.01 26.78 -23.88
C GLN A 1134 15.55 26.22 -25.23
N LEU A 1135 14.30 26.44 -25.63
CA LEU A 1135 13.78 26.03 -26.94
C LEU A 1135 14.50 26.75 -28.08
N VAL A 1136 14.66 28.07 -27.96
CA VAL A 1136 15.34 28.90 -28.97
C VAL A 1136 16.83 28.54 -29.06
N SER A 1137 17.48 28.25 -27.92
CA SER A 1137 18.84 27.73 -27.90
C SER A 1137 18.95 26.40 -28.68
N GLY A 1138 17.98 25.49 -28.53
CA GLY A 1138 17.94 24.23 -29.28
C GLY A 1138 17.80 24.44 -30.79
N CYS A 1139 16.88 25.30 -31.21
CA CYS A 1139 16.69 25.65 -32.61
C CYS A 1139 17.96 26.28 -33.21
N THR A 1140 18.58 27.23 -32.49
CA THR A 1140 19.80 27.89 -32.95
C THR A 1140 21.01 26.94 -32.98
N ALA A 1141 21.10 25.95 -32.09
CA ALA A 1141 22.15 24.92 -32.15
C ALA A 1141 22.07 24.11 -33.46
N LEU A 1142 20.86 23.69 -33.87
CA LEU A 1142 20.66 22.94 -35.11
C LEU A 1142 20.98 23.78 -36.36
N LEU A 1143 20.56 25.05 -36.38
CA LEU A 1143 20.89 26.01 -37.43
C LEU A 1143 22.40 26.30 -37.50
N ASN A 1144 23.07 26.37 -36.35
CA ASN A 1144 24.53 26.51 -36.29
C ASN A 1144 25.26 25.32 -36.92
N VAL A 1145 24.80 24.09 -36.65
CA VAL A 1145 25.37 22.88 -37.27
C VAL A 1145 25.12 22.88 -38.79
N MET A 1146 23.91 23.24 -39.22
CA MET A 1146 23.58 23.35 -40.65
C MET A 1146 24.47 24.38 -41.36
N ALA A 1147 24.66 25.56 -40.76
CA ALA A 1147 25.52 26.61 -41.28
C ALA A 1147 27.00 26.21 -41.33
N LEU A 1148 27.45 25.40 -40.36
CA LEU A 1148 28.85 24.96 -40.25
C LEU A 1148 29.22 23.98 -41.35
N PHE A 1149 28.33 23.04 -41.68
CA PHE A 1149 28.58 21.97 -42.65
C PHE A 1149 28.07 22.28 -44.07
N ALA A 1150 27.44 23.43 -44.30
CA ALA A 1150 27.02 23.86 -45.63
C ALA A 1150 28.22 24.16 -46.57
N PRO A 1151 28.24 23.65 -47.82
CA PRO A 1151 27.21 22.83 -48.46
C PRO A 1151 27.25 21.36 -48.02
N VAL A 1152 26.09 20.80 -47.68
CA VAL A 1152 25.92 19.34 -47.49
C VAL A 1152 25.55 18.65 -48.81
N PRO A 1153 25.94 17.38 -49.03
CA PRO A 1153 25.78 16.71 -50.34
C PRO A 1153 24.36 16.22 -50.64
N PHE A 1154 23.48 16.15 -49.64
CA PHE A 1154 22.12 15.57 -49.74
C PHE A 1154 21.00 16.60 -49.95
N PHE A 1155 21.31 17.91 -49.94
CA PHE A 1155 20.39 18.96 -50.36
C PHE A 1155 20.96 19.75 -51.54
N SER A 1156 20.10 20.25 -52.43
CA SER A 1156 20.56 21.14 -53.49
C SER A 1156 21.09 22.46 -52.92
N ILE A 1157 22.06 23.10 -53.59
CA ILE A 1157 22.61 24.39 -53.18
C ILE A 1157 21.49 25.46 -53.13
N ALA A 1158 20.50 25.38 -54.04
CA ALA A 1158 19.36 26.28 -54.04
C ALA A 1158 18.49 26.11 -52.78
N SER A 1159 18.11 24.87 -52.45
CA SER A 1159 17.31 24.55 -51.26
C SER A 1159 18.01 24.95 -49.97
N GLN A 1160 19.32 24.72 -49.85
CA GLN A 1160 20.09 25.14 -48.66
C GLN A 1160 20.15 26.66 -48.53
N LEU A 1161 20.22 27.38 -49.65
CA LEU A 1161 20.26 28.84 -49.65
C LEU A 1161 18.92 29.43 -49.23
N ASP A 1162 17.82 28.86 -49.71
CA ASP A 1162 16.46 29.27 -49.34
C ASP A 1162 16.21 29.01 -47.84
N MET A 1163 16.47 27.77 -47.36
CA MET A 1163 16.31 27.40 -45.94
C MET A 1163 17.12 28.27 -44.98
N LEU A 1164 18.40 28.55 -45.28
CA LEU A 1164 19.24 29.39 -44.41
C LEU A 1164 18.81 30.86 -44.44
N THR A 1165 18.24 31.33 -45.56
CA THR A 1165 17.73 32.70 -45.70
C THR A 1165 16.43 32.87 -44.91
N ASP A 1166 15.53 31.90 -44.99
CA ASP A 1166 14.28 31.89 -44.20
C ASP A 1166 14.58 31.81 -42.70
N ALA A 1167 15.53 30.95 -42.29
CA ALA A 1167 16.00 30.90 -40.92
C ALA A 1167 16.61 32.22 -40.44
N ALA A 1168 17.37 32.91 -41.29
CA ALA A 1168 17.93 34.22 -40.97
C ALA A 1168 16.84 35.29 -40.80
N PHE A 1169 15.79 35.26 -41.64
CA PHE A 1169 14.65 36.16 -41.53
C PHE A 1169 13.90 35.95 -40.21
N LEU A 1170 13.59 34.71 -39.84
CA LEU A 1170 12.89 34.38 -38.59
C LEU A 1170 13.69 34.78 -37.35
N LEU A 1171 15.02 34.61 -37.36
CA LEU A 1171 15.87 35.07 -36.26
C LEU A 1171 15.91 36.60 -36.16
N VAL A 1172 15.84 37.32 -37.28
CA VAL A 1172 15.72 38.79 -37.28
C VAL A 1172 14.37 39.23 -36.73
N GLU A 1173 13.29 38.57 -37.12
CA GLU A 1173 11.95 38.80 -36.56
C GLU A 1173 11.94 38.58 -35.04
N TYR A 1174 12.51 37.47 -34.57
CA TYR A 1174 12.63 37.17 -33.14
C TYR A 1174 13.43 38.25 -32.39
N VAL A 1175 14.60 38.65 -32.89
CA VAL A 1175 15.44 39.68 -32.25
C VAL A 1175 14.76 41.05 -32.25
N SER A 1176 13.97 41.37 -33.28
CA SER A 1176 13.27 42.65 -33.37
C SER A 1176 12.17 42.85 -32.31
N GLY A 1177 11.69 41.76 -31.72
CA GLY A 1177 10.62 41.74 -30.73
C GLY A 1177 11.04 41.59 -29.26
N CYS A 1178 12.34 41.47 -28.95
CA CYS A 1178 12.87 41.19 -27.60
C CYS A 1178 13.76 42.32 -27.04
N GLY A 1179 13.86 42.41 -25.71
CA GLY A 1179 14.72 43.40 -25.00
C GLY A 1179 16.22 43.16 -25.20
N ALA A 1180 17.04 44.19 -24.92
CA ALA A 1180 18.46 44.25 -25.29
C ALA A 1180 19.39 43.21 -24.59
N ASP A 1181 18.99 42.66 -23.43
CA ASP A 1181 19.87 41.81 -22.60
C ASP A 1181 19.89 40.31 -23.01
N GLU A 1182 19.00 39.85 -23.91
CA GLU A 1182 18.83 38.42 -24.25
C GLU A 1182 19.51 37.99 -25.58
N GLN A 1183 20.23 38.88 -26.27
CA GLN A 1183 20.41 38.75 -27.73
C GLN A 1183 21.72 38.09 -28.22
N VAL A 1184 22.68 37.79 -27.35
CA VAL A 1184 24.06 37.44 -27.79
C VAL A 1184 24.14 36.10 -28.55
N ALA A 1185 23.44 35.07 -28.10
CA ALA A 1185 23.47 33.73 -28.71
C ALA A 1185 22.74 33.67 -30.07
N VAL A 1186 21.62 34.38 -30.20
CA VAL A 1186 20.84 34.47 -31.44
C VAL A 1186 21.60 35.29 -32.48
N CYS A 1187 22.18 36.44 -32.09
CA CYS A 1187 22.98 37.27 -32.99
C CYS A 1187 24.24 36.55 -33.50
N THR A 1188 24.89 35.73 -32.66
CA THR A 1188 26.05 34.93 -33.10
C THR A 1188 25.65 33.84 -34.09
N THR A 1189 24.47 33.24 -33.93
CA THR A 1189 23.90 32.27 -34.89
C THR A 1189 23.57 32.95 -36.21
N LEU A 1190 22.90 34.12 -36.18
CA LEU A 1190 22.59 34.93 -37.36
C LEU A 1190 23.87 35.28 -38.15
N MET A 1191 24.94 35.70 -37.46
CA MET A 1191 26.23 35.98 -38.10
C MET A 1191 26.81 34.74 -38.81
N ARG A 1192 26.67 33.54 -38.23
CA ARG A 1192 27.14 32.29 -38.85
C ARG A 1192 26.31 31.92 -40.07
N LEU A 1193 24.99 32.09 -40.00
CA LEU A 1193 24.08 31.91 -41.14
C LEU A 1193 24.44 32.84 -42.29
N CYS A 1194 24.62 34.14 -42.04
CA CYS A 1194 25.02 35.10 -43.08
C CYS A 1194 26.35 34.68 -43.74
N LYS A 1195 27.34 34.22 -42.96
CA LYS A 1195 28.61 33.71 -43.52
C LYS A 1195 28.40 32.48 -44.40
N ALA A 1196 27.54 31.54 -43.99
CA ALA A 1196 27.22 30.35 -44.78
C ALA A 1196 26.47 30.69 -46.07
N ILE A 1197 25.47 31.58 -46.00
CA ILE A 1197 24.72 32.09 -47.16
C ILE A 1197 25.67 32.75 -48.16
N CYS A 1198 26.59 33.62 -47.72
CA CYS A 1198 27.58 34.23 -48.62
C CYS A 1198 28.48 33.18 -49.29
N ARG A 1199 28.89 32.12 -48.57
CA ARG A 1199 29.69 31.02 -49.13
C ARG A 1199 28.90 30.24 -50.19
N LEU A 1200 27.68 29.83 -49.89
CA LEU A 1200 26.81 29.09 -50.82
C LEU A 1200 26.44 29.93 -52.05
N ALA A 1201 26.13 31.22 -51.86
CA ALA A 1201 25.87 32.15 -52.95
C ALA A 1201 27.09 32.28 -53.87
N SER A 1202 28.30 32.39 -53.32
CA SER A 1202 29.52 32.47 -54.12
C SER A 1202 29.77 31.22 -54.99
N GLN A 1203 29.42 30.03 -54.47
CA GLN A 1203 29.50 28.78 -55.23
C GLN A 1203 28.43 28.70 -56.33
N ARG A 1204 27.18 29.05 -56.03
CA ARG A 1204 26.08 29.12 -57.02
C ARG A 1204 26.39 30.10 -58.16
N TYR A 1205 26.92 31.27 -57.86
CA TYR A 1205 27.33 32.25 -58.88
C TYR A 1205 28.56 31.82 -59.69
N SER A 1206 29.42 30.97 -59.14
CA SER A 1206 30.55 30.40 -59.89
C SER A 1206 30.10 29.32 -60.89
N GLU A 1207 29.03 28.58 -60.61
CA GLU A 1207 28.42 27.62 -61.55
C GLU A 1207 27.66 28.32 -62.69
N VAL A 1208 26.99 29.44 -62.43
CA VAL A 1208 26.23 30.21 -63.45
C VAL A 1208 27.13 30.91 -64.48
N ARG A 1209 28.44 31.08 -64.21
CA ARG A 1209 29.41 31.63 -65.18
C ARG A 1209 29.93 30.62 -66.22
N LEU A 1210 29.52 29.35 -66.14
CA LEU A 1210 29.97 28.27 -67.03
C LEU A 1210 28.87 27.73 -67.96
N VAL A 1211 27.77 28.46 -68.15
CA VAL A 1211 26.76 28.19 -69.19
C VAL A 1211 26.85 29.20 -70.33
#